data_AF-A0A8J9ZN15-F1
#
_entry.id   AF-A0A8J9ZN15-F1
#
_cell.length_a   1.000
_cell.length_b   1.000
_cell.length_c   1.000
_cell.angle_alpha   90.00
_cell.angle_beta   90.00
_cell.angle_gamma   90.00
#
_symmetry.space_group_name_H-M   'P 1'
#
loop_
_entity.id
_entity.type
_entity.pdbx_description
1 polymer ?
#
loop_
_entity_poly.entity_id
_entity_poly.type
_entity_poly.pdbx_seq_one_letter_code
_entity_poly.pdbx_strand_id
1 'polypeptide(L)'
;MRSTNLQIRVCFAAVVSIGFLSAVVYISAVMSPSSNHHDDRSDVATAARQSIRTIYPGTEADSGQDKARNVDEDNHSKETEEQPVCKYPDLKMSNPEINHLFFDQSHLHCGGRPTDYLTYLDRETDNGKAIIRLNSSALLPGQKLVSCRYIKMDYLTDWEDNTIIVHTKNFQNNNETLDFPFEHEFARVICHYETEIFSGTGTEVVVKQHNNMFQQVKKNPTVERRSKQLYDSGRTKEALGGGLNVLMVGVDSTSRMNFMRKLPETFQYFTETLQGYVLKGYHVIGDGTTAQFIGMFTGFLEDELPNTKRGTANATLCDVFPLIWRKYKRKGYVTMFGEDEAWTGTFQYRTTGFSYQPTDHYMRPFWLAIEHLPGYRYYGQFCVGATPKHHYTFQYMRDFVDKYNQSLKFASAFHSQLSHDSVNLVQAADQDILDLISSWNDKGYLDNTVLIVFADHGARYGEIRQFLQGRLEERLPFFGIAIPKWIKQKHPEIAENLRKNQERLTTAFDFHKMLQHILDYPGDPSNFQGHGISLFREIPLNRTCEDAKIADHWCTCLQTISMSTSNDFVRASAKYLVSHINSLTLPHRNNCMELSLKNITHAEIVKPNKRLLQFQESTLQFHEAKFGNMLRLPFIDFMLTVETEPNGGMYEASVRKWLKRNHTEVMADISRINRYGDHPKCIRDKFPRLRKYCYCREFFQPTY
;
A
#
# COMPACT_ATOMS: atom_id res chain seq x y z
N MET A 1 -39.08 -19.14 34.44
CA MET A 1 -37.91 -19.29 33.55
C MET A 1 -38.11 -20.40 32.51
N ARG A 2 -39.03 -20.22 31.54
CA ARG A 2 -39.17 -21.18 30.41
C ARG A 2 -39.68 -20.56 29.08
N SER A 3 -39.87 -19.24 28.97
CA SER A 3 -40.33 -18.61 27.72
C SER A 3 -39.28 -17.77 26.96
N THR A 4 -38.11 -17.48 27.53
CA THR A 4 -37.07 -16.64 26.89
C THR A 4 -36.07 -17.42 26.02
N ASN A 5 -36.05 -18.75 26.07
CA ASN A 5 -35.12 -19.57 25.28
C ASN A 5 -35.65 -20.02 23.90
N LEU A 6 -36.92 -19.78 23.58
CA LEU A 6 -37.51 -20.20 22.30
C LEU A 6 -37.39 -19.12 21.22
N GLN A 7 -37.38 -17.83 21.56
CA GLN A 7 -37.23 -16.74 20.59
C GLN A 7 -35.80 -16.57 20.06
N ILE A 8 -34.77 -16.90 20.85
CA ILE A 8 -33.36 -16.79 20.42
C ILE A 8 -32.98 -17.90 19.42
N ARG A 9 -33.60 -19.09 19.51
CA ARG A 9 -33.36 -20.18 18.55
C ARG A 9 -34.06 -19.98 17.19
N VAL A 10 -35.17 -19.25 17.15
CA VAL A 10 -35.90 -18.95 15.89
C VAL A 10 -35.21 -17.83 15.08
N CYS A 11 -34.58 -16.85 15.74
CA CYS A 11 -33.79 -15.83 15.03
C CYS A 11 -32.48 -16.37 14.44
N PHE A 12 -31.82 -17.32 15.09
CA PHE A 12 -30.57 -17.93 14.58
C PHE A 12 -30.82 -18.84 13.36
N ALA A 13 -31.95 -19.55 13.32
CA ALA A 13 -32.32 -20.39 12.18
C ALA A 13 -32.70 -19.55 10.93
N ALA A 14 -33.30 -18.37 11.12
CA ALA A 14 -33.68 -17.48 10.01
C ALA A 14 -32.48 -16.82 9.33
N VAL A 15 -31.45 -16.44 10.08
CA VAL A 15 -30.21 -15.85 9.53
C VAL A 15 -29.37 -16.88 8.77
N VAL A 16 -29.36 -18.14 9.23
CA VAL A 16 -28.67 -19.23 8.52
C VAL A 16 -29.42 -19.66 7.25
N SER A 17 -30.75 -19.61 7.24
CA SER A 17 -31.57 -19.99 6.08
C SER A 17 -31.52 -18.96 4.94
N ILE A 18 -31.38 -17.67 5.26
CA ILE A 18 -31.23 -16.60 4.24
C ILE A 18 -29.85 -16.68 3.57
N GLY A 19 -28.79 -17.05 4.31
CA GLY A 19 -27.46 -17.30 3.74
C GLY A 19 -27.40 -18.50 2.79
N PHE A 20 -28.21 -19.54 3.03
CA PHE A 20 -28.27 -20.73 2.18
C PHE A 20 -29.00 -20.49 0.84
N LEU A 21 -30.07 -19.68 0.83
CA LEU A 21 -30.82 -19.37 -0.39
C LEU A 21 -30.00 -18.52 -1.38
N SER A 22 -29.13 -17.62 -0.90
CA SER A 22 -28.22 -16.86 -1.76
C SER A 22 -27.12 -17.72 -2.41
N ALA A 23 -26.69 -18.79 -1.75
CA ALA A 23 -25.69 -19.72 -2.29
C ALA A 23 -26.27 -20.70 -3.32
N VAL A 24 -27.53 -21.12 -3.16
CA VAL A 24 -28.19 -22.05 -4.10
C VAL A 24 -28.58 -21.34 -5.41
N VAL A 25 -28.98 -20.07 -5.37
CA VAL A 25 -29.21 -19.27 -6.59
C VAL A 25 -27.91 -19.05 -7.38
N TYR A 26 -26.76 -19.09 -6.72
CA TYR A 26 -25.44 -18.97 -7.35
C TYR A 26 -25.05 -20.21 -8.20
N ILE A 27 -25.62 -21.39 -7.92
CA ILE A 27 -25.24 -22.65 -8.58
C ILE A 27 -26.07 -22.90 -9.86
N SER A 28 -27.34 -22.47 -9.91
CA SER A 28 -28.21 -22.76 -11.06
C SER A 28 -28.01 -21.85 -12.27
N ALA A 29 -27.32 -20.71 -12.14
CA ALA A 29 -27.13 -19.76 -13.24
C ALA A 29 -25.87 -19.99 -14.09
N VAL A 30 -24.93 -20.85 -13.65
CA VAL A 30 -23.61 -21.03 -14.29
C VAL A 30 -23.46 -22.40 -14.97
N MET A 31 -24.40 -23.33 -14.75
CA MET A 31 -24.37 -24.65 -15.38
C MET A 31 -25.49 -24.79 -16.43
N SER A 32 -25.20 -24.35 -17.65
CA SER A 32 -25.87 -24.84 -18.86
C SER A 32 -24.87 -24.83 -20.02
N PRO A 33 -24.44 -26.00 -20.52
CA PRO A 33 -23.66 -26.08 -21.75
C PRO A 33 -24.65 -26.14 -22.93
N SER A 34 -24.57 -25.17 -23.84
CA SER A 34 -25.17 -25.33 -25.17
C SER A 34 -24.07 -25.56 -26.20
N SER A 35 -24.25 -26.66 -26.91
CA SER A 35 -23.43 -27.22 -27.97
C SER A 35 -23.80 -26.67 -29.35
N ASN A 36 -22.84 -26.79 -30.27
CA ASN A 36 -22.94 -26.91 -31.74
C ASN A 36 -23.08 -25.63 -32.60
N HIS A 37 -22.02 -25.34 -33.37
CA HIS A 37 -21.88 -25.64 -34.82
C HIS A 37 -21.22 -24.52 -35.67
N HIS A 38 -20.26 -25.00 -36.47
CA HIS A 38 -19.85 -24.63 -37.83
C HIS A 38 -18.83 -23.50 -38.13
N ASP A 39 -17.71 -24.00 -38.67
CA ASP A 39 -16.83 -23.49 -39.74
C ASP A 39 -17.27 -22.20 -40.46
N ASP A 40 -16.32 -21.28 -40.66
CA ASP A 40 -15.83 -21.05 -42.02
C ASP A 40 -14.43 -20.41 -42.06
N ARG A 41 -13.63 -20.91 -43.01
CA ARG A 41 -12.30 -20.41 -43.41
C ARG A 41 -12.46 -19.24 -44.38
N SER A 42 -11.53 -18.27 -44.36
CA SER A 42 -10.71 -17.88 -45.53
C SER A 42 -9.92 -16.58 -45.31
N ASP A 43 -8.58 -16.74 -45.32
CA ASP A 43 -7.55 -16.10 -46.16
C ASP A 43 -7.52 -14.59 -46.50
N VAL A 44 -6.26 -14.18 -46.73
CA VAL A 44 -5.72 -13.07 -47.57
C VAL A 44 -5.56 -11.72 -46.84
N ALA A 45 -4.38 -11.32 -46.34
CA ALA A 45 -3.07 -11.01 -46.96
C ALA A 45 -2.84 -9.51 -47.29
N THR A 46 -1.66 -9.05 -46.86
CA THR A 46 -0.71 -8.11 -47.49
C THR A 46 -0.97 -6.59 -47.57
N ALA A 47 0.08 -5.89 -47.10
CA ALA A 47 0.66 -4.62 -47.57
C ALA A 47 -0.16 -3.32 -47.27
N ALA A 48 0.44 -2.17 -46.95
CA ALA A 48 1.66 -1.62 -47.49
C ALA A 48 2.34 -0.58 -46.56
N ARG A 49 3.65 -0.45 -46.76
CA ARG A 49 4.51 0.67 -46.36
C ARG A 49 4.08 1.96 -47.05
N GLN A 50 4.23 3.09 -46.36
CA GLN A 50 4.58 4.35 -47.02
C GLN A 50 5.49 5.21 -46.14
N SER A 51 6.30 6.00 -46.83
CA SER A 51 7.61 6.49 -46.47
C SER A 51 7.62 8.03 -46.40
N ILE A 52 8.45 8.56 -45.48
CA ILE A 52 9.30 9.75 -45.60
C ILE A 52 8.61 11.13 -45.70
N ARG A 53 8.98 12.05 -44.78
CA ARG A 53 9.72 13.29 -45.11
C ARG A 53 10.18 14.07 -43.86
N THR A 54 11.50 14.15 -43.74
CA THR A 54 12.30 15.05 -42.92
C THR A 54 12.40 16.43 -43.59
N ILE A 55 12.31 17.53 -42.83
CA ILE A 55 12.79 18.85 -43.24
C ILE A 55 13.36 19.59 -42.00
N TYR A 56 14.64 19.94 -42.05
CA TYR A 56 15.29 21.00 -41.27
C TYR A 56 15.32 22.30 -42.11
N PRO A 57 15.49 23.47 -41.47
CA PRO A 57 16.76 24.18 -41.67
C PRO A 57 17.33 24.86 -40.39
N GLY A 58 18.67 25.02 -40.37
CA GLY A 58 19.43 25.93 -39.50
C GLY A 58 19.28 27.39 -39.94
N THR A 59 19.95 28.43 -39.45
CA THR A 59 21.09 28.72 -38.56
C THR A 59 21.08 30.26 -38.46
N GLU A 60 21.49 30.89 -37.36
CA GLU A 60 22.70 31.75 -37.30
C GLU A 60 22.83 32.42 -35.92
N ALA A 61 24.07 32.75 -35.59
CA ALA A 61 24.58 33.27 -34.32
C ALA A 61 24.78 34.79 -34.35
N ASP A 62 24.85 35.43 -33.18
CA ASP A 62 25.87 36.47 -32.91
C ASP A 62 26.07 36.68 -31.39
N SER A 63 27.15 37.39 -31.08
CA SER A 63 28.01 37.38 -29.90
C SER A 63 27.99 38.71 -29.12
N GLY A 64 28.51 38.74 -27.88
CA GLY A 64 28.77 40.00 -27.16
C GLY A 64 29.13 39.88 -25.66
N GLN A 65 30.30 40.40 -25.29
CA GLN A 65 31.05 40.27 -24.02
C GLN A 65 30.62 41.15 -22.81
N ASP A 66 31.01 40.66 -21.62
CA ASP A 66 31.55 41.31 -20.40
C ASP A 66 30.92 42.56 -19.74
N LYS A 67 30.61 42.43 -18.44
CA LYS A 67 31.24 43.24 -17.35
C LYS A 67 30.82 42.76 -15.94
N ALA A 68 31.82 42.58 -15.08
CA ALA A 68 31.69 42.37 -13.65
C ALA A 68 31.77 43.69 -12.85
N ARG A 69 30.91 43.83 -11.82
CA ARG A 69 31.07 44.49 -10.49
C ARG A 69 29.77 45.14 -10.02
N ASN A 70 29.16 44.59 -8.97
CA ASN A 70 29.08 45.23 -7.65
C ASN A 70 28.34 44.32 -6.66
N VAL A 71 28.96 44.18 -5.49
CA VAL A 71 28.41 43.63 -4.25
C VAL A 71 27.72 44.81 -3.56
N ASP A 72 26.42 44.68 -3.25
CA ASP A 72 25.82 45.05 -1.97
C ASP A 72 24.28 44.86 -1.99
N GLU A 73 23.83 44.16 -0.95
CA GLU A 73 22.59 44.28 -0.16
C GLU A 73 21.18 44.14 -0.79
N ASP A 74 20.40 43.30 -0.11
CA ASP A 74 18.95 43.23 -0.05
C ASP A 74 18.18 43.05 -1.36
N ASN A 75 18.17 41.79 -1.82
CA ASN A 75 17.04 41.28 -2.56
C ASN A 75 16.69 39.87 -2.08
N HIS A 76 16.09 39.77 -0.90
CA HIS A 76 15.15 38.67 -0.64
C HIS A 76 13.92 38.90 -1.52
N SER A 77 14.08 38.56 -2.81
CA SER A 77 12.96 38.18 -3.65
C SER A 77 12.20 37.12 -2.87
N LYS A 78 11.00 37.48 -2.40
CA LYS A 78 10.01 36.50 -1.97
C LYS A 78 9.80 35.57 -3.17
N GLU A 79 10.49 34.44 -3.18
CA GLU A 79 9.97 33.27 -3.85
C GLU A 79 8.62 33.03 -3.20
N THR A 80 7.55 33.43 -3.89
CA THR A 80 6.24 32.85 -3.66
C THR A 80 6.43 31.37 -3.90
N GLU A 81 6.63 30.63 -2.82
CA GLU A 81 6.83 29.18 -2.83
C GLU A 81 5.66 28.59 -3.63
N GLU A 82 5.93 28.19 -4.88
CA GLU A 82 4.88 27.74 -5.78
C GLU A 82 4.19 26.53 -5.15
N GLN A 83 2.88 26.63 -4.98
CA GLN A 83 2.07 25.59 -4.34
C GLN A 83 1.61 24.57 -5.39
N PRO A 84 1.52 23.27 -5.03
CA PRO A 84 1.04 22.26 -5.97
C PRO A 84 -0.43 22.52 -6.33
N VAL A 85 -0.77 22.33 -7.61
CA VAL A 85 -2.15 22.44 -8.13
C VAL A 85 -3.03 21.39 -7.47
N CYS A 86 -2.54 20.16 -7.34
CA CYS A 86 -3.20 19.15 -6.51
C CYS A 86 -2.87 19.36 -5.03
N LYS A 87 -3.81 19.96 -4.30
CA LYS A 87 -3.78 19.97 -2.83
C LYS A 87 -4.59 18.79 -2.29
N TYR A 88 -3.92 17.68 -2.00
CA TYR A 88 -4.55 16.54 -1.33
C TYR A 88 -4.75 16.84 0.18
N PRO A 89 -5.70 16.18 0.86
CA PRO A 89 -6.02 16.49 2.26
C PRO A 89 -4.89 16.11 3.22
N ASP A 90 -4.60 17.00 4.17
CA ASP A 90 -3.79 16.69 5.35
C ASP A 90 -4.65 15.95 6.39
N LEU A 91 -4.69 14.63 6.27
CA LEU A 91 -5.47 13.76 7.16
C LEU A 91 -4.80 13.68 8.54
N LYS A 92 -5.61 13.76 9.60
CA LYS A 92 -5.13 13.64 10.99
C LYS A 92 -5.20 12.19 11.47
N MET A 93 -4.20 11.80 12.25
CA MET A 93 -4.11 10.46 12.84
C MET A 93 -5.29 10.18 13.76
N SER A 94 -5.60 11.16 14.62
CA SER A 94 -6.80 11.16 15.45
C SER A 94 -7.93 11.89 14.73
N ASN A 95 -9.05 11.21 14.53
CA ASN A 95 -10.29 11.80 14.09
C ASN A 95 -11.45 11.21 14.90
N PRO A 96 -12.21 12.03 15.66
CA PRO A 96 -13.32 11.57 16.48
C PRO A 96 -14.40 10.77 15.74
N GLU A 97 -14.50 10.88 14.42
CA GLU A 97 -15.47 10.12 13.62
C GLU A 97 -15.08 8.67 13.38
N ILE A 98 -13.78 8.33 13.45
CA ILE A 98 -13.27 7.00 13.12
C ILE A 98 -12.38 6.40 14.20
N ASN A 99 -12.01 7.15 15.24
CA ASN A 99 -11.13 6.67 16.31
C ASN A 99 -11.66 5.38 16.98
N HIS A 100 -12.98 5.21 17.09
CA HIS A 100 -13.60 4.02 17.68
C HIS A 100 -13.39 2.74 16.86
N LEU A 101 -12.96 2.85 15.60
CA LEU A 101 -12.69 1.73 14.71
C LEU A 101 -11.30 1.11 14.94
N PHE A 102 -10.41 1.83 15.62
CA PHE A 102 -9.03 1.41 15.83
C PHE A 102 -8.82 0.93 17.26
N PHE A 103 -8.39 -0.31 17.41
CA PHE A 103 -8.06 -0.94 18.70
C PHE A 103 -6.83 -1.84 18.56
N ASP A 104 -6.16 -2.13 19.68
CA ASP A 104 -4.95 -2.94 19.66
C ASP A 104 -5.23 -4.37 19.20
N GLN A 105 -4.46 -4.84 18.22
CA GLN A 105 -4.52 -6.20 17.71
C GLN A 105 -3.13 -6.67 17.26
N SER A 106 -2.18 -6.57 18.18
CA SER A 106 -0.76 -6.84 17.99
C SER A 106 -0.37 -8.33 18.05
N HIS A 107 -1.28 -9.22 18.46
CA HIS A 107 -0.97 -10.63 18.68
C HIS A 107 -1.90 -11.56 17.90
N LEU A 108 -1.30 -12.57 17.26
CA LEU A 108 -2.00 -13.71 16.68
C LEU A 108 -1.74 -14.94 17.56
N HIS A 109 -2.81 -15.67 17.87
CA HIS A 109 -2.71 -16.91 18.61
C HIS A 109 -2.66 -18.09 17.63
N CYS A 110 -1.45 -18.54 17.30
CA CYS A 110 -1.22 -19.77 16.55
C CYS A 110 -0.73 -20.89 17.49
N GLY A 111 -0.92 -22.16 17.09
CA GLY A 111 -0.40 -23.31 17.84
C GLY A 111 -1.22 -23.67 19.09
N GLY A 112 -2.55 -23.52 19.04
CA GLY A 112 -3.44 -23.83 20.15
C GLY A 112 -3.56 -25.33 20.47
N ARG A 113 -3.09 -26.23 19.59
CA ARG A 113 -3.08 -27.68 19.82
C ARG A 113 -1.65 -28.20 19.81
N PRO A 114 -1.27 -29.16 20.68
CA PRO A 114 0.05 -29.78 20.65
C PRO A 114 0.43 -30.32 19.26
N THR A 115 -0.52 -30.95 18.55
CA THR A 115 -0.31 -31.47 17.20
C THR A 115 0.09 -30.42 16.17
N ASP A 116 -0.16 -29.13 16.41
CA ASP A 116 0.27 -28.06 15.51
C ASP A 116 1.81 -27.95 15.41
N TYR A 117 2.53 -28.54 16.38
CA TYR A 117 3.99 -28.67 16.44
C TYR A 117 4.48 -30.09 16.09
N LEU A 118 3.63 -30.96 15.54
CA LEU A 118 3.93 -32.38 15.34
C LEU A 118 5.13 -32.60 14.42
N THR A 119 5.28 -31.76 13.39
CA THR A 119 6.51 -31.74 12.59
C THR A 119 7.09 -30.34 12.53
N TYR A 120 8.41 -30.25 12.54
CA TYR A 120 9.15 -28.99 12.54
C TYR A 120 10.36 -29.09 11.63
N LEU A 121 10.85 -27.93 11.18
CA LEU A 121 12.03 -27.84 10.33
C LEU A 121 13.26 -27.58 11.19
N ASP A 122 14.15 -28.56 11.28
CA ASP A 122 15.46 -28.43 11.87
C ASP A 122 16.43 -27.86 10.81
N ARG A 123 16.90 -26.62 11.02
CA ARG A 123 17.84 -25.93 10.13
C ARG A 123 19.30 -26.05 10.62
N GLU A 124 19.54 -26.54 11.84
CA GLU A 124 20.85 -26.58 12.49
C GLU A 124 21.49 -27.97 12.38
N THR A 125 21.55 -28.52 11.18
CA THR A 125 22.15 -29.85 10.97
C THR A 125 23.64 -29.74 10.64
N ASP A 126 24.42 -30.74 11.06
CA ASP A 126 25.88 -30.81 10.86
C ASP A 126 26.31 -30.64 9.38
N ASN A 127 25.42 -30.94 8.44
CA ASN A 127 25.67 -30.92 7.00
C ASN A 127 25.08 -29.68 6.31
N GLY A 128 24.47 -28.75 7.05
CA GLY A 128 23.80 -27.56 6.52
C GLY A 128 22.53 -27.82 5.70
N LYS A 129 22.02 -29.06 5.71
CA LYS A 129 20.78 -29.45 5.03
C LYS A 129 19.63 -29.47 6.02
N ALA A 130 18.59 -28.67 5.78
CA ALA A 130 17.43 -28.69 6.66
C ALA A 130 16.72 -30.05 6.61
N ILE A 131 16.29 -30.54 7.78
CA ILE A 131 15.59 -31.83 7.94
C ILE A 131 14.24 -31.55 8.60
N ILE A 132 13.16 -32.09 8.03
CA ILE A 132 11.86 -32.09 8.70
C ILE A 132 11.81 -33.27 9.66
N ARG A 133 11.61 -32.94 10.94
CA ARG A 133 11.60 -33.90 12.04
C ARG A 133 10.23 -34.02 12.68
N LEU A 134 10.05 -35.13 13.40
CA LEU A 134 8.87 -35.38 14.23
C LEU A 134 9.13 -34.90 15.66
N ASN A 135 8.17 -34.20 16.24
CA ASN A 135 8.07 -33.96 17.67
C ASN A 135 7.02 -34.91 18.25
N SER A 136 7.42 -36.09 18.70
CA SER A 136 6.48 -37.10 19.22
C SER A 136 5.76 -36.63 20.49
N SER A 137 6.33 -35.69 21.25
CA SER A 137 5.69 -35.06 22.42
C SER A 137 4.48 -34.21 22.07
N ALA A 138 4.27 -33.88 20.79
CA ALA A 138 3.07 -33.21 20.29
C ALA A 138 1.82 -34.10 20.26
N LEU A 139 1.97 -35.43 20.42
CA LEU A 139 0.86 -36.37 20.48
C LEU A 139 0.31 -36.44 21.91
N LEU A 140 -1.01 -36.38 22.04
CA LEU A 140 -1.69 -36.52 23.33
C LEU A 140 -1.68 -37.99 23.80
N PRO A 141 -1.82 -38.25 25.11
CA PRO A 141 -2.03 -39.60 25.62
C PRO A 141 -3.17 -40.32 24.91
N GLY A 142 -2.96 -41.57 24.50
CA GLY A 142 -3.93 -42.36 23.73
C GLY A 142 -3.90 -42.11 22.20
N GLN A 143 -3.09 -41.17 21.71
CA GLN A 143 -2.87 -41.00 20.28
C GLN A 143 -1.72 -41.87 19.78
N LYS A 144 -1.92 -42.55 18.65
CA LYS A 144 -0.90 -43.40 18.03
C LYS A 144 -0.62 -42.91 16.62
N LEU A 145 0.63 -42.55 16.34
CA LEU A 145 1.07 -42.16 15.00
C LEU A 145 1.04 -43.37 14.07
N VAL A 146 0.48 -43.20 12.87
CA VAL A 146 0.29 -44.27 11.88
C VAL A 146 1.26 -44.09 10.71
N SER A 147 1.23 -42.91 10.08
CA SER A 147 2.10 -42.62 8.94
C SER A 147 2.34 -41.12 8.80
N CYS A 148 3.49 -40.75 8.25
CA CYS A 148 3.77 -39.39 7.78
C CYS A 148 4.24 -39.44 6.31
N ARG A 149 3.71 -38.55 5.49
CA ARG A 149 4.04 -38.43 4.06
C ARG A 149 4.68 -37.08 3.78
N TYR A 150 5.86 -37.08 3.17
CA TYR A 150 6.47 -35.90 2.58
C TYR A 150 5.94 -35.71 1.17
N ILE A 151 5.35 -34.55 0.90
CA ILE A 151 4.77 -34.20 -0.39
C ILE A 151 5.48 -32.95 -0.89
N LYS A 152 6.18 -33.04 -2.03
CA LYS A 152 6.71 -31.85 -2.72
C LYS A 152 5.60 -31.17 -3.52
N MET A 153 5.70 -29.86 -3.65
CA MET A 153 4.72 -29.04 -4.37
C MET A 153 5.47 -28.17 -5.38
N ASP A 154 5.19 -28.39 -6.67
CA ASP A 154 5.80 -27.69 -7.79
C ASP A 154 4.71 -26.90 -8.56
N TYR A 155 5.12 -25.86 -9.29
CA TYR A 155 4.21 -25.13 -10.18
C TYR A 155 3.73 -26.05 -11.32
N LEU A 156 2.41 -26.11 -11.55
CA LEU A 156 1.81 -26.77 -12.72
C LEU A 156 1.16 -25.72 -13.63
N THR A 157 0.19 -24.99 -13.08
CA THR A 157 -0.45 -23.83 -13.69
C THR A 157 -0.68 -22.77 -12.63
N ASP A 158 -1.21 -21.61 -13.02
CA ASP A 158 -1.69 -20.62 -12.06
C ASP A 158 -2.92 -21.06 -11.26
N TRP A 159 -3.53 -22.21 -11.54
CA TRP A 159 -4.74 -22.67 -10.85
C TRP A 159 -4.52 -23.98 -10.10
N GLU A 160 -3.44 -24.69 -10.40
CA GLU A 160 -3.17 -26.03 -9.90
C GLU A 160 -1.69 -26.15 -9.53
N ASP A 161 -1.42 -26.84 -8.42
CA ASP A 161 -0.09 -27.26 -8.01
C ASP A 161 0.15 -28.73 -8.37
N ASN A 162 1.36 -29.05 -8.81
CA ASN A 162 1.79 -30.43 -9.00
C ASN A 162 2.29 -30.99 -7.67
N THR A 163 1.52 -31.88 -7.06
CA THR A 163 1.87 -32.50 -5.78
C THR A 163 2.39 -33.93 -5.97
N ILE A 164 3.56 -34.24 -5.43
CA ILE A 164 4.19 -35.56 -5.56
C ILE A 164 4.60 -36.07 -4.18
N ILE A 165 4.15 -37.26 -3.81
CA ILE A 165 4.60 -37.95 -2.59
C ILE A 165 6.03 -38.44 -2.84
N VAL A 166 6.99 -37.91 -2.08
CA VAL A 166 8.41 -38.26 -2.21
C VAL A 166 8.78 -39.36 -1.23
N HIS A 167 8.30 -39.25 0.01
CA HIS A 167 8.58 -40.22 1.07
C HIS A 167 7.31 -40.53 1.85
N THR A 168 7.19 -41.79 2.28
CA THR A 168 6.19 -42.23 3.26
C THR A 168 6.91 -42.99 4.36
N LYS A 169 6.73 -42.56 5.60
CA LYS A 169 7.13 -43.31 6.79
C LYS A 169 5.89 -43.86 7.48
N ASN A 170 5.85 -45.17 7.69
CA ASN A 170 4.85 -45.82 8.54
C ASN A 170 5.47 -46.04 9.93
N PHE A 171 4.65 -45.92 10.97
CA PHE A 171 5.07 -46.01 12.36
C PHE A 171 4.45 -47.24 13.01
N GLN A 172 5.26 -48.02 13.73
CA GLN A 172 4.79 -49.11 14.59
C GLN A 172 4.47 -48.58 15.99
N ASN A 173 5.24 -47.59 16.45
CA ASN A 173 5.04 -46.92 17.72
C ASN A 173 5.49 -45.43 17.66
N ASN A 174 5.13 -44.65 18.69
CA ASN A 174 5.39 -43.21 18.73
C ASN A 174 6.85 -42.83 19.05
N ASN A 175 7.73 -43.79 19.36
CA ASN A 175 9.13 -43.50 19.71
C ASN A 175 10.05 -43.47 18.48
N GLU A 176 9.56 -43.87 17.31
CA GLU A 176 10.35 -43.82 16.09
C GLU A 176 10.55 -42.37 15.62
N THR A 177 11.74 -42.09 15.09
CA THR A 177 12.09 -40.74 14.59
C THR A 177 11.48 -40.48 13.22
N LEU A 178 11.55 -39.24 12.74
CA LEU A 178 11.29 -38.91 11.34
C LEU A 178 12.41 -38.00 10.89
N ASP A 179 13.05 -38.34 9.78
CA ASP A 179 14.09 -37.51 9.19
C ASP A 179 13.84 -37.43 7.69
N PHE A 180 13.02 -36.45 7.29
CA PHE A 180 12.79 -36.16 5.88
C PHE A 180 13.73 -35.03 5.42
N PRO A 181 14.69 -35.29 4.50
CA PRO A 181 15.52 -34.23 3.95
C PRO A 181 14.67 -33.19 3.22
N PHE A 182 14.81 -31.90 3.58
CA PHE A 182 14.06 -30.84 2.93
C PHE A 182 14.80 -30.31 1.70
N GLU A 183 14.57 -30.96 0.56
CA GLU A 183 15.30 -30.69 -0.70
C GLU A 183 14.51 -29.89 -1.75
N HIS A 184 13.26 -29.57 -1.45
CA HIS A 184 12.32 -28.91 -2.36
C HIS A 184 12.04 -27.49 -1.90
N GLU A 185 11.58 -26.63 -2.81
CA GLU A 185 11.24 -25.25 -2.48
C GLU A 185 10.04 -25.18 -1.54
N PHE A 186 9.03 -26.00 -1.83
CA PHE A 186 7.83 -26.14 -1.02
C PHE A 186 7.58 -27.60 -0.69
N ALA A 187 7.19 -27.88 0.56
CA ALA A 187 6.75 -29.19 0.99
C ALA A 187 5.57 -29.13 1.96
N ARG A 188 4.74 -30.16 1.90
CA ARG A 188 3.70 -30.45 2.87
C ARG A 188 4.01 -31.78 3.52
N VAL A 189 3.96 -31.84 4.85
CA VAL A 189 4.00 -33.10 5.59
C VAL A 189 2.62 -33.39 6.13
N ILE A 190 2.09 -34.55 5.73
CA ILE A 190 0.80 -35.06 6.21
C ILE A 190 1.05 -36.23 7.14
N CYS A 191 0.69 -36.09 8.41
CA CYS A 191 0.76 -37.16 9.40
C CYS A 191 -0.64 -37.64 9.79
N HIS A 192 -0.82 -38.95 9.82
CA HIS A 192 -2.03 -39.62 10.29
C HIS A 192 -1.78 -40.23 11.66
N TYR A 193 -2.72 -40.04 12.57
CA TYR A 193 -2.67 -40.62 13.90
C TYR A 193 -4.07 -41.12 14.33
N GLU A 194 -4.10 -42.26 14.98
CA GLU A 194 -5.28 -42.81 15.63
C GLU A 194 -5.55 -42.05 16.93
N THR A 195 -6.82 -41.81 17.23
CA THR A 195 -7.28 -41.26 18.50
C THR A 195 -8.61 -41.90 18.87
N GLU A 196 -8.79 -42.15 20.16
CA GLU A 196 -10.06 -42.60 20.70
C GLU A 196 -11.04 -41.41 20.79
N ILE A 197 -12.27 -41.63 20.36
CA ILE A 197 -13.40 -40.72 20.55
C ILE A 197 -14.52 -41.45 21.28
N PHE A 198 -15.15 -40.77 22.23
CA PHE A 198 -16.30 -41.31 22.92
C PHE A 198 -17.56 -41.01 22.10
N SER A 199 -18.14 -42.03 21.49
CA SER A 199 -19.50 -41.98 20.98
C SER A 199 -20.45 -42.35 22.11
N GLY A 200 -21.68 -41.83 22.11
CA GLY A 200 -22.66 -42.13 23.18
C GLY A 200 -22.98 -43.63 23.38
N THR A 201 -22.46 -44.50 22.52
CA THR A 201 -22.60 -45.96 22.56
C THR A 201 -21.27 -46.72 22.78
N GLY A 202 -20.11 -46.05 22.89
CA GLY A 202 -18.82 -46.72 23.11
C GLY A 202 -17.60 -45.86 22.77
N THR A 203 -16.41 -46.47 22.87
CA THR A 203 -15.16 -45.83 22.40
C THR A 203 -14.89 -46.29 20.97
N GLU A 204 -14.68 -45.34 20.06
CA GLU A 204 -14.35 -45.60 18.66
C GLU A 204 -12.96 -45.04 18.36
N VAL A 205 -12.14 -45.80 17.64
CA VAL A 205 -10.82 -45.34 17.18
C VAL A 205 -10.99 -44.71 15.80
N VAL A 206 -10.63 -43.44 15.69
CA VAL A 206 -10.66 -42.71 14.41
C VAL A 206 -9.27 -42.27 14.00
N VAL A 207 -9.00 -42.26 12.70
CA VAL A 207 -7.75 -41.73 12.14
C VAL A 207 -7.94 -40.25 11.83
N LYS A 208 -7.14 -39.41 12.47
CA LYS A 208 -7.06 -37.98 12.17
C LYS A 208 -5.85 -37.67 11.32
N GLN A 209 -5.94 -36.57 10.58
CA GLN A 209 -4.89 -36.05 9.71
C GLN A 209 -4.42 -34.69 10.23
N HIS A 210 -3.10 -34.49 10.31
CA HIS A 210 -2.48 -33.21 10.56
C HIS A 210 -1.57 -32.81 9.39
N ASN A 211 -1.57 -31.52 9.05
CA ASN A 211 -0.79 -30.95 7.94
C ASN A 211 0.13 -29.86 8.48
N ASN A 212 1.44 -29.97 8.23
CA ASN A 212 2.39 -28.88 8.37
C ASN A 212 2.93 -28.49 7.00
N MET A 213 3.13 -27.19 6.79
CA MET A 213 3.63 -26.61 5.55
C MET A 213 5.04 -26.08 5.77
N PHE A 214 5.90 -26.29 4.77
CA PHE A 214 7.30 -25.89 4.82
C PHE A 214 7.68 -25.19 3.52
N GLN A 215 8.45 -24.11 3.64
CA GLN A 215 8.98 -23.35 2.54
C GLN A 215 10.48 -23.09 2.76
N GLN A 216 11.22 -23.01 1.68
CA GLN A 216 12.54 -22.41 1.61
C GLN A 216 12.76 -21.87 0.21
N VAL A 217 13.74 -20.99 0.02
CA VAL A 217 14.23 -20.71 -1.33
C VAL A 217 15.18 -21.82 -1.75
N LYS A 218 14.95 -22.46 -2.90
CA LYS A 218 15.92 -23.40 -3.47
C LYS A 218 16.77 -22.71 -4.52
N LYS A 219 18.08 -22.61 -4.27
CA LYS A 219 19.00 -21.98 -5.23
C LYS A 219 18.96 -22.74 -6.56
N ASN A 220 18.69 -22.03 -7.66
CA ASN A 220 18.56 -22.63 -8.98
C ASN A 220 19.86 -22.41 -9.78
N PRO A 221 20.66 -23.46 -10.07
CA PRO A 221 21.94 -23.31 -10.76
C PRO A 221 21.83 -22.67 -12.15
N THR A 222 20.70 -22.87 -12.83
CA THR A 222 20.44 -22.26 -14.15
C THR A 222 20.24 -20.75 -14.00
N VAL A 223 19.55 -20.31 -12.95
CA VAL A 223 19.31 -18.89 -12.65
C VAL A 223 20.61 -18.22 -12.24
N GLU A 224 21.43 -18.85 -11.41
CA GLU A 224 22.75 -18.34 -11.03
C GLU A 224 23.68 -18.20 -12.23
N ARG A 225 23.77 -19.25 -13.06
CA ARG A 225 24.60 -19.23 -14.27
C ARG A 225 24.18 -18.11 -15.20
N ARG A 226 22.87 -17.96 -15.42
CA ARG A 226 22.30 -16.86 -16.22
C ARG A 226 22.66 -15.49 -15.64
N SER A 227 22.45 -15.30 -14.33
CA SER A 227 22.75 -14.03 -13.66
C SER A 227 24.24 -13.67 -13.78
N LYS A 228 25.12 -14.63 -13.47
CA LYS A 228 26.58 -14.47 -13.58
C LYS A 228 27.03 -14.17 -15.00
N GLN A 229 26.57 -14.93 -15.99
CA GLN A 229 26.92 -14.69 -17.41
C GLN A 229 26.52 -13.28 -17.87
N LEU A 230 25.34 -12.80 -17.47
CA LEU A 230 24.86 -11.48 -17.83
C LEU A 230 25.64 -10.37 -17.12
N TYR A 231 26.01 -10.58 -15.85
CA TYR A 231 26.90 -9.69 -15.12
C TYR A 231 28.29 -9.60 -15.78
N ASP A 232 28.92 -10.75 -16.06
CA ASP A 232 30.25 -10.83 -16.67
C ASP A 232 30.29 -10.20 -18.08
N SER A 233 29.17 -10.29 -18.83
CA SER A 233 29.02 -9.62 -20.13
C SER A 233 28.91 -8.09 -20.05
N GLY A 234 28.81 -7.53 -18.84
CA GLY A 234 28.68 -6.08 -18.62
C GLY A 234 27.27 -5.51 -18.87
N ARG A 235 26.25 -6.35 -19.06
CA ARG A 235 24.87 -5.89 -19.31
C ARG A 235 24.23 -5.13 -18.15
N THR A 236 24.80 -5.21 -16.95
CA THR A 236 24.37 -4.47 -15.77
C THR A 236 25.04 -3.09 -15.65
N LYS A 237 26.07 -2.79 -16.47
CA LYS A 237 26.83 -1.53 -16.41
C LYS A 237 25.99 -0.29 -16.75
N GLU A 238 24.93 -0.47 -17.55
CA GLU A 238 23.98 0.59 -17.91
C GLU A 238 22.98 0.90 -16.78
N ALA A 239 22.86 0.02 -15.78
CA ALA A 239 22.03 0.27 -14.62
C ALA A 239 22.73 1.23 -13.65
N LEU A 240 21.94 2.01 -12.91
CA LEU A 240 22.44 2.93 -11.89
C LEU A 240 23.41 2.21 -10.93
N GLY A 241 24.64 2.72 -10.82
CA GLY A 241 25.69 2.12 -9.98
C GLY A 241 26.23 0.76 -10.42
N GLY A 242 25.96 0.32 -11.66
CA GLY A 242 26.30 -1.03 -12.13
C GLY A 242 25.29 -2.11 -11.70
N GLY A 243 24.14 -1.69 -11.16
CA GLY A 243 23.02 -2.55 -10.76
C GLY A 243 22.67 -2.40 -9.29
N LEU A 244 21.48 -1.88 -9.03
CA LEU A 244 20.85 -1.83 -7.70
C LEU A 244 19.83 -2.94 -7.55
N ASN A 245 19.79 -3.61 -6.40
CA ASN A 245 18.64 -4.46 -6.07
C ASN A 245 17.38 -3.60 -5.91
N VAL A 246 16.22 -4.18 -6.20
CA VAL A 246 14.91 -3.63 -5.87
C VAL A 246 14.19 -4.65 -5.02
N LEU A 247 13.96 -4.30 -3.75
CA LEU A 247 13.20 -5.14 -2.82
C LEU A 247 11.92 -4.40 -2.44
N MET A 248 10.78 -5.05 -2.60
CA MET A 248 9.46 -4.50 -2.31
C MET A 248 8.80 -5.36 -1.23
N VAL A 249 8.49 -4.74 -0.09
CA VAL A 249 7.76 -5.36 1.02
C VAL A 249 6.45 -4.60 1.17
N GLY A 250 5.33 -5.27 0.93
CA GLY A 250 4.03 -4.59 0.95
C GLY A 250 2.96 -5.30 1.75
N VAL A 251 1.99 -4.51 2.18
CA VAL A 251 0.76 -4.96 2.85
C VAL A 251 -0.46 -4.39 2.12
N ASP A 252 -1.48 -5.21 1.95
CA ASP A 252 -2.73 -4.82 1.27
C ASP A 252 -3.51 -3.79 2.11
N SER A 253 -4.42 -3.06 1.47
CA SER A 253 -5.56 -2.37 2.12
C SER A 253 -5.17 -1.40 3.26
N THR A 254 -3.93 -0.91 3.25
CA THR A 254 -3.37 -0.08 4.30
C THR A 254 -3.11 1.35 3.81
N SER A 255 -3.95 2.30 4.24
CA SER A 255 -3.75 3.73 3.97
C SER A 255 -2.45 4.22 4.61
N ARG A 256 -1.89 5.36 4.16
CA ARG A 256 -0.73 5.97 4.84
C ARG A 256 -1.00 6.18 6.34
N MET A 257 -2.19 6.65 6.66
CA MET A 257 -2.60 6.91 8.04
C MET A 257 -2.77 5.62 8.83
N ASN A 258 -3.34 4.57 8.22
CA ASN A 258 -3.47 3.28 8.89
C ASN A 258 -2.12 2.61 9.11
N PHE A 259 -1.19 2.72 8.15
CA PHE A 259 0.18 2.26 8.29
C PHE A 259 0.84 2.91 9.50
N MET A 260 0.73 4.23 9.64
CA MET A 260 1.25 4.95 10.81
C MET A 260 0.54 4.55 12.13
N ARG A 261 -0.73 4.14 12.09
CA ARG A 261 -1.49 3.72 13.29
C ARG A 261 -1.15 2.30 13.73
N LYS A 262 -0.87 1.41 12.78
CA LYS A 262 -0.83 -0.03 12.98
C LYS A 262 0.53 -0.67 12.76
N LEU A 263 1.41 0.02 12.05
CA LEU A 263 2.80 -0.38 11.86
C LEU A 263 3.76 0.74 12.35
N PRO A 264 3.55 1.31 13.56
CA PRO A 264 4.33 2.45 14.04
C PRO A 264 5.83 2.15 14.15
N GLU A 265 6.22 0.95 14.56
CA GLU A 265 7.65 0.60 14.74
C GLU A 265 8.36 0.49 13.39
N THR A 266 7.72 -0.19 12.43
CA THR A 266 8.18 -0.23 11.04
C THR A 266 8.26 1.17 10.43
N PHE A 267 7.23 2.00 10.63
CA PHE A 267 7.20 3.36 10.10
C PHE A 267 8.33 4.23 10.69
N GLN A 268 8.55 4.15 12.01
CA GLN A 268 9.59 4.89 12.69
C GLN A 268 10.98 4.45 12.19
N TYR A 269 11.26 3.15 12.16
CA TYR A 269 12.53 2.64 11.66
C TYR A 269 12.79 3.04 10.21
N PHE A 270 11.77 2.94 9.35
CA PHE A 270 11.87 3.32 7.94
C PHE A 270 12.20 4.81 7.77
N THR A 271 11.54 5.70 8.52
CA THR A 271 11.68 7.14 8.36
C THR A 271 12.88 7.72 9.10
N GLU A 272 13.19 7.24 10.30
CA GLU A 272 14.24 7.79 11.17
C GLU A 272 15.59 7.10 10.96
N THR A 273 15.60 5.76 10.85
CA THR A 273 16.85 4.98 10.70
C THR A 273 17.29 4.90 9.24
N LEU A 274 16.39 4.49 8.34
CA LEU A 274 16.71 4.38 6.91
C LEU A 274 16.64 5.72 6.18
N GLN A 275 16.10 6.76 6.81
CA GLN A 275 15.85 8.06 6.20
C GLN A 275 15.09 7.91 4.88
N GLY A 276 14.06 7.07 4.89
CA GLY A 276 13.21 6.78 3.74
C GLY A 276 12.29 7.95 3.40
N TYR A 277 12.01 8.13 2.11
CA TYR A 277 11.14 9.16 1.57
C TYR A 277 9.70 8.64 1.51
N VAL A 278 8.77 9.28 2.22
CA VAL A 278 7.35 8.89 2.23
C VAL A 278 6.56 9.78 1.27
N LEU A 279 5.96 9.18 0.25
CA LEU A 279 5.18 9.90 -0.76
C LEU A 279 3.78 10.22 -0.23
N LYS A 280 3.60 11.41 0.34
CA LYS A 280 2.33 11.83 0.94
C LYS A 280 1.24 12.10 -0.10
N GLY A 281 1.62 12.43 -1.33
CA GLY A 281 0.71 12.58 -2.45
C GLY A 281 0.52 11.33 -3.30
N TYR A 282 0.94 10.15 -2.85
CA TYR A 282 0.78 8.90 -3.61
C TYR A 282 -0.69 8.46 -3.67
N HIS A 283 -1.23 8.34 -4.88
CA HIS A 283 -2.63 8.05 -5.14
C HIS A 283 -2.85 6.70 -5.81
N VAL A 284 -4.01 6.10 -5.49
CA VAL A 284 -4.58 5.02 -6.28
C VAL A 284 -4.94 5.50 -7.69
N ILE A 285 -4.77 4.63 -8.67
CA ILE A 285 -5.09 4.85 -10.09
C ILE A 285 -6.34 4.08 -10.52
N GLY A 286 -6.79 3.13 -9.71
CA GLY A 286 -7.96 2.32 -9.99
C GLY A 286 -8.46 1.56 -8.77
N ASP A 287 -9.42 0.68 -9.01
CA ASP A 287 -10.06 -0.10 -7.95
C ASP A 287 -9.21 -1.31 -7.56
N GLY A 288 -8.80 -1.41 -6.31
CA GLY A 288 -8.19 -2.63 -5.77
C GLY A 288 -6.76 -2.93 -6.24
N THR A 289 -6.21 -4.03 -5.75
CA THR A 289 -4.83 -4.50 -5.98
C THR A 289 -4.46 -4.64 -7.45
N THR A 290 -5.32 -5.27 -8.26
CA THR A 290 -5.04 -5.54 -9.69
C THR A 290 -4.68 -4.26 -10.45
N ALA A 291 -5.45 -3.18 -10.29
CA ALA A 291 -5.20 -1.93 -11.02
C ALA A 291 -3.85 -1.31 -10.62
N GLN A 292 -3.55 -1.36 -9.32
CA GLN A 292 -2.33 -0.80 -8.76
C GLN A 292 -1.09 -1.55 -9.23
N PHE A 293 -1.10 -2.88 -9.12
CA PHE A 293 0.01 -3.73 -9.53
C PHE A 293 0.22 -3.74 -11.04
N ILE A 294 -0.86 -3.72 -11.84
CA ILE A 294 -0.76 -3.57 -13.29
C ILE A 294 -0.09 -2.23 -13.62
N GLY A 295 -0.48 -1.13 -12.98
CA GLY A 295 0.19 0.16 -13.16
C GLY A 295 1.67 0.13 -12.75
N MET A 296 1.99 -0.43 -11.58
CA MET A 296 3.37 -0.52 -11.07
C MET A 296 4.27 -1.36 -11.99
N PHE A 297 3.77 -2.47 -12.52
CA PHE A 297 4.58 -3.44 -13.25
C PHE A 297 4.51 -3.32 -14.76
N THR A 298 3.52 -2.63 -15.32
CA THR A 298 3.41 -2.43 -16.78
C THR A 298 3.54 -0.97 -17.21
N GLY A 299 3.22 -0.02 -16.32
CA GLY A 299 3.15 1.40 -16.67
C GLY A 299 1.88 1.79 -17.44
N PHE A 300 0.89 0.90 -17.52
CA PHE A 300 -0.37 1.08 -18.24
C PHE A 300 -1.58 0.80 -17.34
N LEU A 301 -2.73 1.35 -17.70
CA LEU A 301 -4.03 0.96 -17.15
C LEU A 301 -4.42 -0.43 -17.68
N GLU A 302 -5.30 -1.12 -16.96
CA GLU A 302 -5.78 -2.45 -17.37
C GLU A 302 -6.41 -2.44 -18.78
N ASP A 303 -7.19 -1.40 -19.09
CA ASP A 303 -7.92 -1.25 -20.35
C ASP A 303 -7.02 -0.91 -21.55
N GLU A 304 -5.76 -0.54 -21.31
CA GLU A 304 -4.78 -0.25 -22.37
C GLU A 304 -3.98 -1.51 -22.76
N LEU A 305 -4.12 -2.59 -22.00
CA LEU A 305 -3.45 -3.85 -22.23
C LEU A 305 -4.36 -4.84 -22.96
N PRO A 306 -3.80 -5.90 -23.59
CA PRO A 306 -4.63 -6.95 -24.16
C PRO A 306 -5.58 -7.53 -23.11
N ASN A 307 -6.82 -7.81 -23.51
CA ASN A 307 -7.86 -8.23 -22.58
C ASN A 307 -7.49 -9.57 -21.90
N THR A 308 -7.26 -9.54 -20.59
CA THR A 308 -7.08 -10.74 -19.75
C THR A 308 -8.18 -10.85 -18.69
N LYS A 309 -9.25 -10.04 -18.79
CA LYS A 309 -10.31 -10.00 -17.78
C LYS A 309 -11.07 -11.31 -17.74
N ARG A 310 -11.14 -11.90 -16.55
CA ARG A 310 -11.81 -13.18 -16.32
C ARG A 310 -13.30 -13.07 -16.65
N GLY A 311 -13.85 -14.09 -17.30
CA GLY A 311 -15.28 -14.13 -17.66
C GLY A 311 -15.68 -13.23 -18.82
N THR A 312 -14.72 -12.75 -19.63
CA THR A 312 -14.98 -11.97 -20.85
C THR A 312 -14.63 -12.77 -22.11
N ALA A 313 -15.30 -12.46 -23.23
CA ALA A 313 -14.98 -13.07 -24.52
C ALA A 313 -13.57 -12.66 -24.99
N ASN A 314 -12.86 -13.59 -25.64
CA ASN A 314 -11.50 -13.38 -26.16
C ASN A 314 -10.45 -13.01 -25.11
N ALA A 315 -10.69 -13.31 -23.83
CA ALA A 315 -9.68 -13.13 -22.80
C ALA A 315 -8.46 -14.03 -23.07
N THR A 316 -7.26 -13.44 -23.08
CA THR A 316 -5.98 -14.17 -23.14
C THR A 316 -5.34 -14.23 -21.76
N LEU A 317 -4.15 -14.82 -21.63
CA LEU A 317 -3.39 -14.94 -20.38
C LEU A 317 -2.54 -13.69 -20.10
N CYS A 318 -2.25 -13.44 -18.83
CA CYS A 318 -1.40 -12.33 -18.35
C CYS A 318 0.03 -12.37 -18.89
N ASP A 319 0.43 -13.45 -19.56
CA ASP A 319 1.70 -13.59 -20.24
C ASP A 319 1.96 -12.51 -21.30
N VAL A 320 0.91 -11.90 -21.85
CA VAL A 320 1.03 -10.82 -22.84
C VAL A 320 1.44 -9.48 -22.24
N PHE A 321 1.35 -9.31 -20.92
CA PHE A 321 1.66 -8.04 -20.27
C PHE A 321 3.16 -7.70 -20.32
N PRO A 322 3.52 -6.42 -20.51
CA PRO A 322 4.91 -5.96 -20.56
C PRO A 322 5.52 -5.80 -19.15
N LEU A 323 5.44 -6.85 -18.34
CA LEU A 323 5.82 -6.84 -16.92
C LEU A 323 7.30 -6.50 -16.72
N ILE A 324 7.57 -5.52 -15.86
CA ILE A 324 8.88 -4.89 -15.67
C ILE A 324 9.93 -5.88 -15.17
N TRP A 325 9.54 -6.87 -14.34
CA TRP A 325 10.44 -7.91 -13.87
C TRP A 325 11.06 -8.72 -15.01
N ARG A 326 10.42 -8.79 -16.20
CA ARG A 326 11.01 -9.42 -17.38
C ARG A 326 12.19 -8.62 -17.92
N LYS A 327 12.15 -7.29 -17.83
CA LYS A 327 13.30 -6.41 -18.18
C LYS A 327 14.44 -6.62 -17.19
N TYR A 328 14.15 -6.61 -15.89
CA TYR A 328 15.13 -6.92 -14.83
C TYR A 328 15.76 -8.30 -15.05
N LYS A 329 14.95 -9.34 -15.30
CA LYS A 329 15.43 -10.68 -15.62
C LYS A 329 16.40 -10.66 -16.80
N ARG A 330 16.05 -9.99 -17.92
CA ARG A 330 16.94 -9.86 -19.09
C ARG A 330 18.23 -9.11 -18.81
N LYS A 331 18.26 -8.20 -17.83
CA LYS A 331 19.45 -7.47 -17.38
C LYS A 331 20.26 -8.24 -16.32
N GLY A 332 19.92 -9.50 -16.02
CA GLY A 332 20.72 -10.37 -15.15
C GLY A 332 20.23 -10.50 -13.71
N TYR A 333 19.10 -9.88 -13.38
CA TYR A 333 18.51 -10.00 -12.06
C TYR A 333 17.87 -11.36 -11.85
N VAL A 334 17.97 -11.85 -10.63
CA VAL A 334 17.15 -12.94 -10.09
C VAL A 334 15.83 -12.33 -9.63
N THR A 335 14.71 -12.90 -10.09
CA THR A 335 13.38 -12.32 -9.81
C THR A 335 12.53 -13.17 -8.86
N MET A 336 11.83 -12.50 -7.93
CA MET A 336 10.86 -13.14 -7.03
C MET A 336 9.54 -12.38 -7.01
N PHE A 337 8.43 -13.12 -6.98
CA PHE A 337 7.10 -12.60 -6.70
C PHE A 337 6.38 -13.54 -5.72
N GLY A 338 5.86 -12.98 -4.62
CA GLY A 338 5.08 -13.72 -3.63
C GLY A 338 3.95 -12.86 -3.10
N GLU A 339 2.74 -13.42 -3.13
CA GLU A 339 1.52 -12.89 -2.50
C GLU A 339 0.79 -14.06 -1.85
N ASP A 340 0.09 -13.83 -0.74
CA ASP A 340 -0.38 -14.89 0.17
C ASP A 340 -1.88 -15.21 0.13
N GLU A 341 -2.61 -14.56 -0.78
CA GLU A 341 -3.97 -14.96 -1.17
C GLU A 341 -3.97 -15.45 -2.62
N ALA A 342 -4.01 -16.78 -2.82
CA ALA A 342 -3.94 -17.38 -4.15
C ALA A 342 -5.26 -17.24 -4.92
N TRP A 343 -6.41 -17.34 -4.26
CA TRP A 343 -7.74 -17.19 -4.89
C TRP A 343 -8.03 -15.74 -5.34
N THR A 344 -7.70 -14.78 -4.48
CA THR A 344 -7.91 -13.33 -4.67
C THR A 344 -6.65 -12.62 -5.18
N GLY A 345 -5.66 -13.38 -5.64
CA GLY A 345 -4.37 -12.87 -6.10
C GLY A 345 -4.47 -11.85 -7.23
N THR A 346 -3.46 -10.99 -7.28
CA THR A 346 -3.33 -9.82 -8.15
C THR A 346 -3.67 -10.13 -9.61
N PHE A 347 -3.13 -11.24 -10.13
CA PHE A 347 -3.22 -11.64 -11.54
C PHE A 347 -4.21 -12.78 -11.78
N GLN A 348 -5.07 -13.10 -10.80
CA GLN A 348 -5.98 -14.25 -10.88
C GLN A 348 -7.42 -13.91 -10.48
N TYR A 349 -7.62 -12.97 -9.54
CA TYR A 349 -8.97 -12.61 -9.12
C TYR A 349 -9.80 -12.05 -10.29
N ARG A 350 -9.25 -11.02 -10.96
CA ARG A 350 -9.91 -10.29 -12.06
C ARG A 350 -9.37 -10.68 -13.44
N THR A 351 -8.24 -11.35 -13.47
CA THR A 351 -7.55 -11.72 -14.70
C THR A 351 -7.35 -13.23 -14.79
N THR A 352 -6.84 -13.73 -15.90
CA THR A 352 -6.79 -15.16 -16.26
C THR A 352 -5.54 -15.89 -15.77
N GLY A 353 -4.62 -15.21 -15.07
CA GLY A 353 -3.35 -15.79 -14.63
C GLY A 353 -2.33 -15.99 -15.76
N PHE A 354 -1.27 -16.72 -15.45
CA PHE A 354 -0.16 -17.04 -16.33
C PHE A 354 -0.19 -18.51 -16.79
N SER A 355 0.31 -18.78 -18.00
CA SER A 355 0.59 -20.14 -18.49
C SER A 355 1.89 -20.69 -17.94
N TYR A 356 2.85 -19.84 -17.60
CA TYR A 356 4.15 -20.22 -17.07
C TYR A 356 4.56 -19.33 -15.89
N GLN A 357 5.46 -19.86 -15.05
CA GLN A 357 5.95 -19.15 -13.89
C GLN A 357 6.52 -17.75 -14.27
N PRO A 358 5.97 -16.64 -13.74
CA PRO A 358 6.27 -15.29 -14.21
C PRO A 358 7.65 -14.75 -13.75
N THR A 359 8.18 -15.29 -12.65
CA THR A 359 9.47 -14.92 -12.02
C THR A 359 10.36 -16.14 -11.80
N ASP A 360 11.64 -15.98 -11.44
CA ASP A 360 12.51 -17.13 -11.13
C ASP A 360 12.07 -17.88 -9.87
N HIS A 361 11.51 -17.14 -8.91
CA HIS A 361 10.92 -17.65 -7.67
C HIS A 361 9.47 -17.15 -7.58
N TYR A 362 8.51 -18.07 -7.48
CA TYR A 362 7.08 -17.75 -7.44
C TYR A 362 6.39 -18.52 -6.32
N MET A 363 5.86 -17.78 -5.34
CA MET A 363 5.34 -18.40 -4.11
C MET A 363 3.95 -19.03 -4.26
N ARG A 364 3.27 -18.80 -5.40
CA ARG A 364 1.88 -19.23 -5.62
C ARG A 364 1.60 -20.72 -5.36
N PRO A 365 2.44 -21.70 -5.77
CA PRO A 365 2.18 -23.11 -5.49
C PRO A 365 2.02 -23.40 -3.99
N PHE A 366 2.80 -22.71 -3.14
CA PHE A 366 2.70 -22.85 -1.69
C PHE A 366 1.35 -22.38 -1.15
N TRP A 367 0.87 -21.21 -1.61
CA TRP A 367 -0.40 -20.64 -1.17
C TRP A 367 -1.62 -21.38 -1.72
N LEU A 368 -1.58 -21.85 -2.97
CA LEU A 368 -2.60 -22.74 -3.54
C LEU A 368 -2.73 -24.02 -2.69
N ALA A 369 -1.61 -24.64 -2.32
CA ALA A 369 -1.63 -25.85 -1.52
C ALA A 369 -2.24 -25.64 -0.13
N ILE A 370 -2.04 -24.46 0.48
CA ILE A 370 -2.67 -24.06 1.75
C ILE A 370 -4.17 -23.89 1.58
N GLU A 371 -4.62 -23.16 0.55
CA GLU A 371 -6.04 -22.90 0.30
C GLU A 371 -6.82 -24.18 -0.06
N HIS A 372 -6.15 -25.17 -0.66
CA HIS A 372 -6.69 -26.50 -0.93
C HIS A 372 -6.68 -27.46 0.26
N LEU A 373 -6.15 -27.06 1.44
CA LEU A 373 -6.20 -27.93 2.61
C LEU A 373 -7.66 -28.18 3.04
N PRO A 374 -8.03 -29.45 3.33
CA PRO A 374 -9.37 -29.76 3.82
C PRO A 374 -9.65 -28.93 5.06
N GLY A 375 -10.76 -28.19 5.06
CA GLY A 375 -11.15 -27.35 6.18
C GLY A 375 -10.38 -26.03 6.30
N TYR A 376 -9.64 -25.57 5.28
CA TYR A 376 -8.96 -24.26 5.24
C TYR A 376 -9.82 -23.10 5.80
N ARG A 377 -11.13 -23.09 5.51
CA ARG A 377 -12.10 -22.10 6.05
C ARG A 377 -12.36 -22.22 7.57
N TYR A 378 -11.93 -23.30 8.20
CA TYR A 378 -12.11 -23.65 9.62
C TYR A 378 -10.79 -23.72 10.42
N TYR A 379 -9.63 -23.91 9.77
CA TYR A 379 -8.32 -23.76 10.44
C TYR A 379 -8.08 -22.26 10.67
N GLY A 380 -7.58 -21.90 11.87
CA GLY A 380 -7.43 -20.51 12.32
C GLY A 380 -7.06 -19.56 11.18
N GLN A 381 -7.93 -18.57 10.94
CA GLN A 381 -7.99 -17.76 9.70
C GLN A 381 -6.62 -17.23 9.23
N PHE A 382 -5.68 -17.01 10.17
CA PHE A 382 -4.36 -16.42 9.93
C PHE A 382 -3.17 -17.33 10.31
N CYS A 383 -3.41 -18.62 10.59
CA CYS A 383 -2.37 -19.58 10.99
C CYS A 383 -2.37 -20.83 10.12
N VAL A 384 -1.20 -21.44 9.93
CA VAL A 384 -1.06 -22.81 9.44
C VAL A 384 -0.25 -23.60 10.45
N GLY A 385 -0.96 -24.43 11.23
CA GLY A 385 -0.40 -25.07 12.42
C GLY A 385 -0.02 -24.01 13.46
N ALA A 386 1.22 -24.07 13.93
CA ALA A 386 1.77 -23.13 14.90
C ALA A 386 2.28 -21.81 14.30
N THR A 387 2.34 -21.72 12.98
CA THR A 387 2.99 -20.60 12.29
C THR A 387 1.95 -19.60 11.76
N PRO A 388 2.07 -18.30 12.09
CA PRO A 388 1.30 -17.25 11.42
C PRO A 388 1.55 -17.23 9.92
N LYS A 389 0.52 -16.96 9.12
CA LYS A 389 0.63 -17.03 7.65
C LYS A 389 1.61 -15.99 7.08
N HIS A 390 1.60 -14.76 7.59
CA HIS A 390 2.50 -13.69 7.12
C HIS A 390 4.00 -14.04 7.27
N HIS A 391 4.34 -14.87 8.27
CA HIS A 391 5.71 -15.35 8.47
C HIS A 391 6.23 -16.12 7.26
N TYR A 392 5.40 -16.92 6.58
CA TYR A 392 5.86 -17.67 5.41
C TYR A 392 6.28 -16.74 4.27
N THR A 393 5.51 -15.68 3.99
CA THR A 393 5.81 -14.71 2.91
C THR A 393 7.09 -13.93 3.21
N PHE A 394 7.20 -13.40 4.42
CA PHE A 394 8.37 -12.61 4.82
C PHE A 394 9.62 -13.46 4.99
N GLN A 395 9.51 -14.69 5.49
CA GLN A 395 10.64 -15.61 5.60
C GLN A 395 11.11 -16.10 4.23
N TYR A 396 10.21 -16.38 3.28
CA TYR A 396 10.61 -16.75 1.92
C TYR A 396 11.39 -15.61 1.24
N MET A 397 10.95 -14.37 1.44
CA MET A 397 11.68 -13.18 0.98
C MET A 397 13.04 -13.01 1.67
N ARG A 398 13.13 -13.27 2.99
CA ARG A 398 14.39 -13.28 3.73
C ARG A 398 15.37 -14.31 3.16
N ASP A 399 14.90 -15.56 3.02
CA ASP A 399 15.68 -16.68 2.47
C ASP A 399 16.12 -16.38 1.02
N PHE A 400 15.30 -15.67 0.23
CA PHE A 400 15.64 -15.25 -1.13
C PHE A 400 16.82 -14.29 -1.15
N VAL A 401 16.77 -13.24 -0.34
CA VAL A 401 17.83 -12.25 -0.25
C VAL A 401 19.12 -12.87 0.27
N ASP A 402 19.03 -13.72 1.30
CA ASP A 402 20.17 -14.43 1.88
C ASP A 402 20.83 -15.39 0.87
N LYS A 403 20.04 -16.23 0.17
CA LYS A 403 20.60 -17.22 -0.76
C LYS A 403 21.18 -16.60 -2.04
N TYR A 404 20.62 -15.49 -2.52
CA TYR A 404 21.11 -14.77 -3.69
C TYR A 404 21.88 -13.49 -3.30
N ASN A 405 22.60 -13.51 -2.19
CA ASN A 405 23.37 -12.35 -1.71
C ASN A 405 24.43 -11.85 -2.72
N GLN A 406 24.96 -12.73 -3.58
CA GLN A 406 25.92 -12.40 -4.64
C GLN A 406 25.28 -12.04 -6.00
N SER A 407 23.96 -12.00 -6.11
CA SER A 407 23.26 -11.70 -7.37
C SER A 407 22.43 -10.42 -7.24
N LEU A 408 22.20 -9.73 -8.37
CA LEU A 408 21.23 -8.64 -8.41
C LEU A 408 19.81 -9.18 -8.28
N LYS A 409 18.97 -8.51 -7.49
CA LYS A 409 17.64 -8.99 -7.08
C LYS A 409 16.55 -7.99 -7.43
N PHE A 410 15.46 -8.50 -8.02
CA PHE A 410 14.19 -7.78 -8.14
C PHE A 410 13.12 -8.64 -7.49
N ALA A 411 12.60 -8.22 -6.35
CA ALA A 411 11.73 -9.07 -5.55
C ALA A 411 10.59 -8.29 -4.92
N SER A 412 9.40 -8.89 -4.94
CA SER A 412 8.21 -8.36 -4.27
C SER A 412 7.59 -9.44 -3.40
N ALA A 413 7.40 -9.10 -2.13
CA ALA A 413 6.64 -9.87 -1.15
C ALA A 413 5.47 -9.01 -0.69
N PHE A 414 4.25 -9.49 -0.91
CA PHE A 414 3.01 -8.78 -0.63
C PHE A 414 2.13 -9.62 0.30
N HIS A 415 1.62 -9.01 1.36
CA HIS A 415 0.83 -9.68 2.37
C HIS A 415 -0.58 -9.08 2.46
N SER A 416 -1.61 -9.87 2.19
CA SER A 416 -3.01 -9.45 2.14
C SER A 416 -3.84 -9.84 3.36
N GLN A 417 -3.62 -11.03 3.91
CA GLN A 417 -4.60 -11.65 4.81
C GLN A 417 -4.85 -10.88 6.10
N LEU A 418 -3.84 -10.20 6.67
CA LEU A 418 -4.02 -9.44 7.92
C LEU A 418 -4.64 -8.06 7.71
N SER A 419 -4.78 -7.57 6.48
CA SER A 419 -5.22 -6.19 6.23
C SER A 419 -6.41 -6.07 5.28
N HIS A 420 -6.67 -7.07 4.42
CA HIS A 420 -7.72 -7.02 3.41
C HIS A 420 -9.12 -6.77 4.03
N ASP A 421 -9.45 -7.51 5.10
CA ASP A 421 -10.76 -7.43 5.77
C ASP A 421 -10.73 -6.71 7.13
N SER A 422 -9.57 -6.17 7.54
CA SER A 422 -9.41 -5.53 8.85
C SER A 422 -8.39 -4.40 8.84
N VAL A 423 -8.80 -3.25 9.36
CA VAL A 423 -7.89 -2.12 9.58
C VAL A 423 -7.00 -2.31 10.81
N ASN A 424 -7.18 -3.35 11.62
CA ASN A 424 -6.47 -3.54 12.89
C ASN A 424 -5.49 -4.72 12.88
N LEU A 425 -5.86 -5.83 12.24
CA LEU A 425 -5.10 -7.10 12.29
C LEU A 425 -3.67 -6.99 11.76
N VAL A 426 -3.42 -6.08 10.82
CA VAL A 426 -2.08 -5.81 10.26
C VAL A 426 -1.05 -5.44 11.33
N GLN A 427 -1.50 -4.94 12.49
CA GLN A 427 -0.63 -4.64 13.61
C GLN A 427 0.16 -5.85 14.12
N ALA A 428 -0.36 -7.06 13.95
CA ALA A 428 0.37 -8.27 14.31
C ALA A 428 1.61 -8.54 13.42
N ALA A 429 1.79 -7.79 12.33
CA ALA A 429 2.95 -7.90 11.46
C ALA A 429 3.99 -6.79 11.68
N ASP A 430 3.78 -5.82 12.59
CA ASP A 430 4.68 -4.67 12.76
C ASP A 430 6.11 -5.09 13.07
N GLN A 431 6.30 -5.84 14.16
CA GLN A 431 7.61 -6.33 14.56
C GLN A 431 8.23 -7.24 13.49
N ASP A 432 7.44 -8.08 12.82
CA ASP A 432 7.96 -9.03 11.82
C ASP A 432 8.46 -8.34 10.54
N ILE A 433 7.78 -7.27 10.12
CA ILE A 433 8.23 -6.44 8.99
C ILE A 433 9.48 -5.66 9.40
N LEU A 434 9.49 -5.07 10.60
CA LEU A 434 10.67 -4.41 11.15
C LEU A 434 11.89 -5.35 11.20
N ASP A 435 11.74 -6.55 11.73
CA ASP A 435 12.80 -7.55 11.84
C ASP A 435 13.32 -7.96 10.45
N LEU A 436 12.43 -8.07 9.46
CA LEU A 436 12.85 -8.33 8.08
C LEU A 436 13.74 -7.22 7.54
N ILE A 437 13.28 -5.96 7.58
CA ILE A 437 14.01 -4.84 6.97
C ILE A 437 15.28 -4.47 7.75
N SER A 438 15.25 -4.56 9.08
CA SER A 438 16.41 -4.29 9.93
C SER A 438 17.49 -5.35 9.73
N SER A 439 17.12 -6.63 9.63
CA SER A 439 18.09 -7.70 9.36
C SER A 439 18.85 -7.50 8.04
N TRP A 440 18.20 -6.94 7.00
CA TRP A 440 18.87 -6.61 5.75
C TRP A 440 19.81 -5.42 5.87
N ASN A 441 19.46 -4.44 6.70
CA ASN A 441 20.32 -3.32 7.00
C ASN A 441 21.57 -3.77 7.77
N ASP A 442 21.40 -4.58 8.82
CA ASP A 442 22.48 -5.07 9.68
C ASP A 442 23.47 -5.96 8.93
N LYS A 443 22.97 -6.76 7.97
CA LYS A 443 23.80 -7.58 7.08
C LYS A 443 24.45 -6.79 5.92
N GLY A 444 24.19 -5.47 5.81
CA GLY A 444 24.71 -4.62 4.74
C GLY A 444 24.04 -4.83 3.37
N TYR A 445 22.96 -5.61 3.29
CA TYR A 445 22.27 -5.83 2.02
C TYR A 445 21.60 -4.56 1.47
N LEU A 446 21.25 -3.61 2.34
CA LEU A 446 20.66 -2.33 1.91
C LEU A 446 21.67 -1.37 1.25
N ASP A 447 22.98 -1.62 1.37
CA ASP A 447 24.01 -0.76 0.75
C ASP A 447 23.99 -0.79 -0.79
N ASN A 448 23.35 -1.79 -1.40
CA ASN A 448 23.14 -1.86 -2.84
C ASN A 448 21.66 -2.10 -3.21
N THR A 449 20.72 -1.56 -2.43
CA THR A 449 19.29 -1.84 -2.60
C THR A 449 18.44 -0.58 -2.53
N VAL A 450 17.55 -0.41 -3.50
CA VAL A 450 16.37 0.45 -3.37
C VAL A 450 15.28 -0.38 -2.70
N LEU A 451 14.95 -0.03 -1.45
CA LEU A 451 13.92 -0.69 -0.66
C LEU A 451 12.61 0.09 -0.78
N ILE A 452 11.55 -0.62 -1.12
CA ILE A 452 10.18 -0.09 -1.19
C ILE A 452 9.36 -0.75 -0.09
N VAL A 453 8.80 0.07 0.79
CA VAL A 453 7.78 -0.36 1.76
C VAL A 453 6.48 0.28 1.34
N PHE A 454 5.45 -0.51 1.04
CA PHE A 454 4.26 0.03 0.37
C PHE A 454 2.95 -0.66 0.74
N ALA A 455 1.87 0.00 0.38
CA ALA A 455 0.55 -0.57 0.24
C ALA A 455 -0.01 -0.19 -1.15
N ASP A 456 -0.97 -0.97 -1.62
CA ASP A 456 -1.61 -0.79 -2.93
C ASP A 456 -2.76 0.23 -2.87
N HIS A 457 -3.62 0.13 -1.86
CA HIS A 457 -4.73 1.03 -1.53
C HIS A 457 -5.00 1.02 -0.02
N GLY A 458 -5.90 1.88 0.47
CA GLY A 458 -6.44 1.77 1.83
C GLY A 458 -7.69 0.87 1.89
N ALA A 459 -8.35 0.79 3.05
CA ALA A 459 -9.52 -0.07 3.23
C ALA A 459 -10.65 0.28 2.25
N ARG A 460 -11.03 -0.67 1.39
CA ARG A 460 -12.11 -0.56 0.39
C ARG A 460 -13.49 -0.87 0.97
N TYR A 461 -13.52 -1.64 2.06
CA TYR A 461 -14.72 -2.12 2.74
C TYR A 461 -14.71 -1.73 4.24
N GLY A 462 -15.75 -2.12 4.96
CA GLY A 462 -15.89 -1.90 6.41
C GLY A 462 -16.50 -0.55 6.78
N GLU A 463 -16.73 -0.36 8.08
CA GLU A 463 -17.41 0.83 8.63
C GLU A 463 -16.67 2.14 8.30
N ILE A 464 -15.33 2.09 8.20
CA ILE A 464 -14.49 3.26 7.92
C ILE A 464 -14.90 3.97 6.61
N ARG A 465 -15.36 3.22 5.60
CA ARG A 465 -15.81 3.72 4.29
C ARG A 465 -17.06 4.61 4.34
N GLN A 466 -17.80 4.56 5.44
CA GLN A 466 -18.96 5.40 5.68
C GLN A 466 -18.57 6.85 6.00
N PHE A 467 -17.31 7.09 6.39
CA PHE A 467 -16.80 8.40 6.78
C PHE A 467 -15.92 9.02 5.69
N LEU A 468 -15.90 10.36 5.62
CA LEU A 468 -15.11 11.09 4.61
C LEU A 468 -13.63 10.71 4.67
N GLN A 469 -13.05 10.65 5.88
CA GLN A 469 -11.65 10.30 6.06
C GLN A 469 -11.35 8.89 5.54
N GLY A 470 -12.20 7.90 5.80
CA GLY A 470 -12.01 6.56 5.24
C GLY A 470 -12.02 6.52 3.71
N ARG A 471 -12.84 7.36 3.06
CA ARG A 471 -12.83 7.48 1.60
C ARG A 471 -11.57 8.10 1.04
N LEU A 472 -10.99 9.05 1.75
CA LEU A 472 -9.72 9.67 1.37
C LEU A 472 -8.54 8.73 1.67
N GLU A 473 -8.57 8.03 2.80
CA GLU A 473 -7.57 7.03 3.20
C GLU A 473 -7.51 5.84 2.23
N GLU A 474 -8.65 5.36 1.70
CA GLU A 474 -8.67 4.35 0.62
C GLU A 474 -7.80 4.76 -0.57
N ARG A 475 -7.79 6.05 -0.91
CA ARG A 475 -7.13 6.61 -2.09
C ARG A 475 -5.67 7.01 -1.86
N LEU A 476 -5.23 7.03 -0.61
CA LEU A 476 -3.92 7.52 -0.18
C LEU A 476 -3.17 6.43 0.60
N PRO A 477 -2.71 5.35 -0.07
CA PRO A 477 -1.96 4.28 0.56
C PRO A 477 -0.57 4.73 1.02
N PHE A 478 0.04 3.92 1.89
CA PHE A 478 1.43 4.12 2.27
C PHE A 478 2.35 3.79 1.09
N PHE A 479 3.32 4.66 0.80
CA PHE A 479 4.36 4.37 -0.19
C PHE A 479 5.67 5.03 0.22
N GLY A 480 6.65 4.22 0.61
CA GLY A 480 7.96 4.65 1.10
C GLY A 480 9.09 4.13 0.22
N ILE A 481 10.09 4.98 -0.03
CA ILE A 481 11.29 4.64 -0.81
C ILE A 481 12.54 4.92 0.02
N ALA A 482 13.37 3.90 0.27
CA ALA A 482 14.69 4.06 0.86
C ALA A 482 15.76 3.73 -0.20
N ILE A 483 16.77 4.60 -0.31
CA ILE A 483 17.88 4.46 -1.26
C ILE A 483 19.22 4.33 -0.52
N PRO A 484 20.23 3.64 -1.10
CA PRO A 484 21.55 3.53 -0.48
C PRO A 484 22.21 4.88 -0.22
N LYS A 485 23.01 4.95 0.85
CA LYS A 485 23.73 6.17 1.25
C LYS A 485 24.61 6.73 0.14
N TRP A 486 25.25 5.86 -0.65
CA TRP A 486 26.11 6.29 -1.75
C TRP A 486 25.34 6.97 -2.89
N ILE A 487 24.05 6.66 -3.11
CA ILE A 487 23.23 7.38 -4.10
C ILE A 487 23.07 8.82 -3.66
N LYS A 488 22.78 9.07 -2.37
CA LYS A 488 22.66 10.44 -1.83
C LYS A 488 23.96 11.25 -2.03
N GLN A 489 25.11 10.59 -2.01
CA GLN A 489 26.43 11.21 -2.17
C GLN A 489 26.83 11.43 -3.63
N LYS A 490 26.60 10.44 -4.50
CA LYS A 490 27.03 10.48 -5.91
C LYS A 490 25.98 11.05 -6.87
N HIS A 491 24.71 10.97 -6.50
CA HIS A 491 23.55 11.41 -7.26
C HIS A 491 22.62 12.27 -6.37
N PRO A 492 23.12 13.41 -5.84
CA PRO A 492 22.34 14.27 -4.95
C PRO A 492 21.05 14.78 -5.60
N GLU A 493 21.00 14.87 -6.93
CA GLU A 493 19.79 15.23 -7.68
C GLU A 493 18.66 14.20 -7.51
N ILE A 494 18.98 12.90 -7.41
CA ILE A 494 17.98 11.85 -7.15
C ILE A 494 17.40 12.04 -5.75
N ALA A 495 18.27 12.27 -4.76
CA ALA A 495 17.86 12.47 -3.37
C ALA A 495 17.00 13.74 -3.21
N GLU A 496 17.36 14.82 -3.90
CA GLU A 496 16.60 16.07 -3.86
C GLU A 496 15.25 15.94 -4.58
N ASN A 497 15.20 15.26 -5.73
CA ASN A 497 13.94 14.99 -6.42
C ASN A 497 13.00 14.11 -5.59
N LEU A 498 13.51 13.04 -4.97
CA LEU A 498 12.73 12.23 -4.03
C LEU A 498 12.23 13.07 -2.85
N ARG A 499 13.07 13.95 -2.29
CA ARG A 499 12.68 14.86 -1.20
C ARG A 499 11.52 15.76 -1.61
N LYS A 500 11.60 16.42 -2.77
CA LYS A 500 10.53 17.26 -3.33
C LYS A 500 9.26 16.45 -3.61
N ASN A 501 9.42 15.26 -4.19
CA ASN A 501 8.32 14.39 -4.61
C ASN A 501 7.49 13.83 -3.45
N GLN A 502 8.01 13.85 -2.21
CA GLN A 502 7.22 13.51 -1.01
C GLN A 502 5.93 14.33 -0.92
N GLU A 503 5.95 15.58 -1.39
CA GLU A 503 4.82 16.51 -1.35
C GLU A 503 4.09 16.64 -2.70
N ARG A 504 4.40 15.79 -3.69
CA ARG A 504 3.83 15.87 -5.04
C ARG A 504 2.81 14.76 -5.31
N LEU A 505 1.91 15.02 -6.25
CA LEU A 505 0.95 14.04 -6.75
C LEU A 505 1.71 12.94 -7.50
N THR A 506 1.75 11.74 -6.94
CA THR A 506 2.47 10.58 -7.49
C THR A 506 1.56 9.36 -7.60
N THR A 507 1.91 8.41 -8.47
CA THR A 507 1.13 7.20 -8.74
C THR A 507 2.01 5.99 -9.01
N ALA A 508 1.37 4.82 -9.14
CA ALA A 508 2.01 3.57 -9.56
C ALA A 508 2.79 3.71 -10.89
N PHE A 509 2.36 4.59 -11.79
CA PHE A 509 3.03 4.83 -13.07
C PHE A 509 4.39 5.52 -12.89
N ASP A 510 4.48 6.46 -11.96
CA ASP A 510 5.74 7.16 -11.66
C ASP A 510 6.76 6.19 -11.06
N PHE A 511 6.28 5.29 -10.20
CA PHE A 511 7.08 4.20 -9.68
C PHE A 511 7.55 3.24 -10.79
N HIS A 512 6.67 2.86 -11.73
CA HIS A 512 7.08 2.07 -12.90
C HIS A 512 8.23 2.74 -13.67
N LYS A 513 8.12 4.05 -13.93
CA LYS A 513 9.17 4.83 -14.61
C LYS A 513 10.45 4.92 -13.77
N MET A 514 10.36 4.95 -12.44
CA MET A 514 11.54 4.83 -11.57
C MET A 514 12.21 3.47 -11.74
N LEU A 515 11.45 2.36 -11.76
CA LEU A 515 11.99 1.03 -12.00
C LEU A 515 12.69 0.91 -13.35
N GLN A 516 12.17 1.55 -14.38
CA GLN A 516 12.84 1.62 -15.69
C GLN A 516 14.13 2.47 -15.61
N HIS A 517 14.06 3.63 -14.96
CA HIS A 517 15.20 4.54 -14.82
C HIS A 517 16.38 3.88 -14.10
N ILE A 518 16.14 3.00 -13.12
CA ILE A 518 17.19 2.22 -12.46
C ILE A 518 17.99 1.36 -13.46
N LEU A 519 17.33 0.78 -14.47
CA LEU A 519 17.98 -0.12 -15.43
C LEU A 519 18.77 0.60 -16.53
N ASP A 520 18.42 1.85 -16.80
CA ASP A 520 18.87 2.61 -17.96
C ASP A 520 19.31 4.04 -17.55
N TYR A 521 20.11 4.19 -16.48
CA TYR A 521 20.58 5.49 -15.96
C TYR A 521 21.93 5.89 -16.61
N PRO A 522 22.16 7.18 -16.96
CA PRO A 522 21.32 8.37 -16.77
C PRO A 522 20.30 8.60 -17.90
N GLY A 523 19.99 7.57 -18.68
CA GLY A 523 19.03 7.65 -19.78
C GLY A 523 17.62 8.04 -19.33
N ASP A 524 16.87 8.63 -20.25
CA ASP A 524 15.51 9.11 -19.97
C ASP A 524 14.46 8.03 -20.31
N PRO A 525 13.69 7.52 -19.33
CA PRO A 525 12.59 6.58 -19.59
C PRO A 525 11.37 7.25 -20.26
N SER A 526 11.45 8.54 -20.62
CA SER A 526 10.39 9.26 -21.35
C SER A 526 10.00 8.60 -22.69
N ASN A 527 10.93 7.93 -23.37
CA ASN A 527 10.66 7.21 -24.62
C ASN A 527 9.79 5.95 -24.45
N PHE A 528 9.56 5.48 -23.22
CA PHE A 528 8.64 4.37 -22.97
C PHE A 528 7.18 4.86 -23.10
N GLN A 529 6.37 4.17 -23.91
CA GLN A 529 5.00 4.55 -24.23
C GLN A 529 4.00 4.53 -23.05
N GLY A 530 4.34 3.93 -21.91
CA GLY A 530 3.50 3.96 -20.71
C GLY A 530 3.56 5.28 -19.95
N HIS A 531 2.66 5.41 -18.98
CA HIS A 531 2.41 6.64 -18.23
C HIS A 531 3.47 6.92 -17.16
N GLY A 532 3.37 8.12 -16.58
CA GLY A 532 4.12 8.53 -15.40
C GLY A 532 5.43 9.26 -15.72
N ILE A 533 6.00 9.83 -14.67
CA ILE A 533 7.30 10.50 -14.65
C ILE A 533 8.15 9.78 -13.60
N SER A 534 9.41 9.47 -13.92
CA SER A 534 10.28 8.77 -12.98
C SER A 534 10.39 9.53 -11.66
N LEU A 535 10.22 8.85 -10.52
CA LEU A 535 10.37 9.43 -9.18
C LEU A 535 11.79 9.94 -8.86
N PHE A 536 12.78 9.59 -9.68
CA PHE A 536 14.14 10.16 -9.62
C PHE A 536 14.24 11.53 -10.34
N ARG A 537 13.17 12.00 -10.97
CA ARG A 537 13.02 13.35 -11.55
C ARG A 537 11.98 14.12 -10.74
N GLU A 538 12.05 15.45 -10.78
CA GLU A 538 11.05 16.29 -10.12
C GLU A 538 9.67 16.13 -10.77
N ILE A 539 8.66 15.79 -9.97
CA ILE A 539 7.27 15.76 -10.39
C ILE A 539 6.71 17.19 -10.38
N PRO A 540 6.14 17.70 -11.48
CA PRO A 540 5.71 19.10 -11.58
C PRO A 540 4.67 19.52 -10.54
N LEU A 541 4.77 20.76 -10.03
CA LEU A 541 3.77 21.35 -9.12
C LEU A 541 2.40 21.49 -9.79
N ASN A 542 2.39 21.77 -11.08
CA ASN A 542 1.17 21.97 -11.86
C ASN A 542 0.50 20.68 -12.34
N ARG A 543 1.00 19.50 -11.94
CA ARG A 543 0.42 18.21 -12.31
C ARG A 543 -0.97 18.04 -11.72
N THR A 544 -1.94 17.75 -12.57
CA THR A 544 -3.33 17.45 -12.22
C THR A 544 -3.59 15.95 -12.09
N CYS A 545 -4.75 15.56 -11.55
CA CYS A 545 -5.19 14.16 -11.55
C CYS A 545 -5.32 13.59 -12.98
N GLU A 546 -5.74 14.41 -13.95
CA GLU A 546 -5.84 13.99 -15.34
C GLU A 546 -4.47 13.69 -15.95
N ASP A 547 -3.48 14.55 -15.72
CA ASP A 547 -2.08 14.31 -16.12
C ASP A 547 -1.51 13.03 -15.48
N ALA A 548 -1.95 12.74 -14.25
CA ALA A 548 -1.56 11.54 -13.50
C ALA A 548 -2.37 10.29 -13.85
N LYS A 549 -3.33 10.37 -14.79
CA LYS A 549 -4.25 9.28 -15.17
C LYS A 549 -5.09 8.74 -14.01
N ILE A 550 -5.50 9.63 -13.11
CA ILE A 550 -6.39 9.32 -11.99
C ILE A 550 -7.80 9.77 -12.35
N ALA A 551 -8.74 8.83 -12.41
CA ALA A 551 -10.15 9.15 -12.65
C ALA A 551 -10.72 10.02 -11.51
N ASP A 552 -11.68 10.90 -11.82
CA ASP A 552 -12.22 11.90 -10.88
C ASP A 552 -12.61 11.34 -9.51
N HIS A 553 -13.21 10.15 -9.49
CA HIS A 553 -13.67 9.52 -8.27
C HIS A 553 -12.54 8.93 -7.43
N TRP A 554 -11.35 8.72 -7.97
CA TRP A 554 -10.12 8.35 -7.26
C TRP A 554 -9.27 9.56 -6.86
N CYS A 555 -9.47 10.71 -7.52
CA CYS A 555 -8.73 11.94 -7.25
C CYS A 555 -9.08 12.54 -5.87
N THR A 556 -8.09 12.72 -4.99
CA THR A 556 -8.31 13.35 -3.66
C THR A 556 -7.96 14.84 -3.60
N CYS A 557 -7.49 15.43 -4.70
CA CYS A 557 -7.22 16.87 -4.74
C CYS A 557 -8.48 17.66 -4.36
N LEU A 558 -8.33 18.56 -3.40
CA LEU A 558 -9.40 19.37 -2.87
C LEU A 558 -9.75 20.50 -3.85
N GLN A 559 -11.03 20.82 -3.91
CA GLN A 559 -11.57 21.91 -4.69
C GLN A 559 -12.00 23.04 -3.76
N THR A 560 -11.78 24.29 -4.20
CA THR A 560 -12.28 25.47 -3.52
C THR A 560 -13.51 26.04 -4.21
N ILE A 561 -14.49 26.50 -3.43
CA ILE A 561 -15.72 27.11 -3.95
C ILE A 561 -15.94 28.42 -3.20
N SER A 562 -15.94 29.54 -3.92
CA SER A 562 -16.19 30.86 -3.35
C SER A 562 -17.57 30.94 -2.70
N MET A 563 -17.64 31.62 -1.55
CA MET A 563 -18.86 31.84 -0.80
C MET A 563 -19.12 33.32 -0.55
N SER A 564 -20.40 33.68 -0.46
CA SER A 564 -20.78 35.03 -0.03
C SER A 564 -20.31 35.28 1.40
N THR A 565 -19.63 36.41 1.62
CA THR A 565 -19.21 36.88 2.95
C THR A 565 -20.39 37.22 3.86
N SER A 566 -21.58 37.43 3.29
CA SER A 566 -22.82 37.64 4.03
C SER A 566 -23.49 36.35 4.53
N ASN A 567 -23.01 35.17 4.11
CA ASN A 567 -23.58 33.89 4.53
C ASN A 567 -23.44 33.68 6.05
N ASP A 568 -24.50 33.18 6.70
CA ASP A 568 -24.53 33.04 8.16
C ASP A 568 -23.47 32.07 8.71
N PHE A 569 -23.16 30.97 8.00
CA PHE A 569 -22.09 30.06 8.41
C PHE A 569 -20.72 30.70 8.30
N VAL A 570 -20.49 31.50 7.24
CA VAL A 570 -19.25 32.27 7.06
C VAL A 570 -19.09 33.29 8.17
N ARG A 571 -20.14 34.09 8.45
CA ARG A 571 -20.14 35.10 9.53
C ARG A 571 -19.92 34.47 10.91
N ALA A 572 -20.58 33.35 11.20
CA ALA A 572 -20.41 32.62 12.46
C ALA A 572 -18.96 32.11 12.61
N SER A 573 -18.39 31.53 11.55
CA SER A 573 -17.02 31.01 11.54
C SER A 573 -15.97 32.12 11.66
N ALA A 574 -16.18 33.27 11.00
CA ALA A 574 -15.34 34.45 11.13
C ALA A 574 -15.36 35.04 12.54
N LYS A 575 -16.53 35.13 13.17
CA LYS A 575 -16.65 35.56 14.57
C LYS A 575 -15.93 34.59 15.52
N TYR A 576 -16.06 33.29 15.29
CA TYR A 576 -15.33 32.29 16.06
C TYR A 576 -13.81 32.45 15.89
N LEU A 577 -13.32 32.67 14.66
CA LEU A 577 -11.90 32.91 14.39
C LEU A 577 -11.36 34.10 15.20
N VAL A 578 -12.07 35.23 15.21
CA VAL A 578 -11.65 36.41 15.99
C VAL A 578 -11.69 36.12 17.50
N SER A 579 -12.72 35.42 17.98
CA SER A 579 -12.78 34.96 19.36
C SER A 579 -11.60 34.06 19.74
N HIS A 580 -11.21 33.15 18.85
CA HIS A 580 -10.02 32.32 19.03
C HIS A 580 -8.73 33.14 19.05
N ILE A 581 -8.57 34.14 18.17
CA ILE A 581 -7.42 35.07 18.23
C ILE A 581 -7.36 35.80 19.58
N ASN A 582 -8.51 36.22 20.11
CA ASN A 582 -8.59 36.82 21.43
C ASN A 582 -8.27 35.82 22.55
N SER A 583 -8.62 34.54 22.43
CA SER A 583 -8.23 33.57 23.46
C SER A 583 -6.71 33.40 23.55
N LEU A 584 -5.99 33.45 22.42
CA LEU A 584 -4.52 33.37 22.37
C LEU A 584 -3.82 34.53 23.08
N THR A 585 -4.45 35.69 23.14
CA THR A 585 -3.91 36.91 23.80
C THR A 585 -4.53 37.19 25.16
N LEU A 586 -5.45 36.33 25.64
CA LEU A 586 -6.18 36.50 26.90
C LEU A 586 -5.26 36.64 28.13
N PRO A 587 -4.17 35.86 28.28
CA PRO A 587 -3.26 36.04 29.42
C PRO A 587 -2.56 37.41 29.45
N HIS A 588 -2.55 38.13 28.32
CA HIS A 588 -1.92 39.43 28.17
C HIS A 588 -2.93 40.54 27.94
N ARG A 589 -4.19 40.37 28.38
CA ARG A 589 -5.27 41.33 28.15
C ARG A 589 -5.02 42.72 28.76
N ASN A 590 -4.12 42.82 29.75
CA ASN A 590 -3.63 44.08 30.32
C ASN A 590 -2.73 44.88 29.35
N ASN A 591 -2.11 44.19 28.39
CA ASN A 591 -1.24 44.79 27.39
C ASN A 591 -1.92 44.84 26.01
N CYS A 592 -2.53 43.73 25.59
CA CYS A 592 -3.15 43.56 24.29
C CYS A 592 -4.64 43.88 24.33
N MET A 593 -5.09 44.78 23.47
CA MET A 593 -6.51 45.06 23.25
C MET A 593 -7.25 43.84 22.73
N GLU A 594 -8.52 43.73 23.11
CA GLU A 594 -9.45 42.77 22.52
C GLU A 594 -9.79 43.23 21.09
N LEU A 595 -9.76 42.29 20.15
CA LEU A 595 -10.06 42.57 18.75
C LEU A 595 -11.53 42.28 18.44
N SER A 596 -12.15 43.08 17.59
CA SER A 596 -13.47 42.80 17.01
C SER A 596 -13.33 42.50 15.51
N LEU A 597 -14.29 41.70 14.99
CA LEU A 597 -14.41 41.46 13.56
C LEU A 597 -14.90 42.74 12.88
N LYS A 598 -14.07 43.34 12.02
CA LYS A 598 -14.42 44.52 11.23
C LYS A 598 -15.06 44.13 9.90
N ASN A 599 -14.42 43.23 9.15
CA ASN A 599 -14.91 42.80 7.84
C ASN A 599 -14.50 41.35 7.51
N ILE A 600 -15.19 40.73 6.55
CA ILE A 600 -14.81 39.46 5.94
C ILE A 600 -14.53 39.75 4.47
N THR A 601 -13.28 39.63 4.04
CA THR A 601 -12.87 40.03 2.69
C THR A 601 -12.85 38.85 1.73
N HIS A 602 -12.68 37.63 2.24
CA HIS A 602 -12.66 36.42 1.42
C HIS A 602 -13.24 35.24 2.22
N ALA A 603 -13.98 34.39 1.51
CA ALA A 603 -14.52 33.16 2.05
C ALA A 603 -14.68 32.11 0.93
N GLU A 604 -14.18 30.92 1.16
CA GLU A 604 -14.37 29.76 0.29
C GLU A 604 -14.54 28.48 1.11
N ILE A 605 -15.24 27.50 0.53
CA ILE A 605 -15.29 26.12 1.06
C ILE A 605 -14.19 25.31 0.42
N VAL A 606 -13.47 24.54 1.22
CA VAL A 606 -12.52 23.52 0.75
C VAL A 606 -13.18 22.14 0.91
N LYS A 607 -13.33 21.38 -0.19
CA LYS A 607 -13.92 20.04 -0.13
C LYS A 607 -13.43 19.12 -1.26
N PRO A 608 -13.58 17.79 -1.13
CA PRO A 608 -13.33 16.87 -2.24
C PRO A 608 -14.28 17.07 -3.41
N ASN A 609 -13.87 16.58 -4.58
CA ASN A 609 -14.67 16.68 -5.79
C ASN A 609 -15.99 15.88 -5.71
N LYS A 610 -16.95 16.27 -6.54
CA LYS A 610 -18.30 15.69 -6.55
C LYS A 610 -18.29 14.18 -6.81
N ARG A 611 -17.48 13.68 -7.75
CA ARG A 611 -17.45 12.26 -8.14
C ARG A 611 -16.94 11.37 -7.01
N LEU A 612 -15.91 11.81 -6.28
CA LEU A 612 -15.44 11.11 -5.08
C LEU A 612 -16.55 11.01 -4.02
N LEU A 613 -17.26 12.11 -3.77
CA LEU A 613 -18.34 12.12 -2.78
C LEU A 613 -19.56 11.28 -3.20
N GLN A 614 -19.75 11.04 -4.50
CA GLN A 614 -20.84 10.21 -5.04
C GLN A 614 -20.46 8.73 -5.21
N PHE A 615 -19.17 8.41 -5.26
CA PHE A 615 -18.70 7.04 -5.46
C PHE A 615 -19.16 6.12 -4.32
N GLN A 616 -19.72 4.96 -4.63
CA GLN A 616 -20.17 4.00 -3.63
C GLN A 616 -19.24 2.79 -3.60
N GLU A 617 -19.16 2.11 -4.73
CA GLU A 617 -18.43 0.86 -4.93
C GLU A 617 -18.11 0.71 -6.42
N SER A 618 -17.32 -0.31 -6.75
CA SER A 618 -17.13 -0.76 -8.13
C SER A 618 -17.96 -2.02 -8.40
N THR A 619 -18.41 -2.24 -9.65
CA THR A 619 -19.15 -3.45 -10.02
C THR A 619 -18.30 -4.71 -9.81
N LEU A 620 -18.92 -5.82 -9.41
CA LEU A 620 -18.17 -7.07 -9.15
C LEU A 620 -17.55 -7.67 -10.41
N GLN A 621 -18.21 -7.52 -11.57
CA GLN A 621 -17.81 -8.21 -12.80
C GLN A 621 -16.81 -7.42 -13.64
N PHE A 622 -16.95 -6.09 -13.69
CA PHE A 622 -16.14 -5.22 -14.57
C PHE A 622 -15.44 -4.09 -13.82
N HIS A 623 -15.62 -4.00 -12.50
CA HIS A 623 -15.02 -2.98 -11.64
C HIS A 623 -15.30 -1.54 -12.07
N GLU A 624 -16.45 -1.33 -12.72
CA GLU A 624 -16.94 -0.02 -13.12
C GLU A 624 -17.46 0.75 -11.91
N ALA A 625 -17.17 2.04 -11.86
CA ALA A 625 -17.57 2.89 -10.75
C ALA A 625 -19.09 3.09 -10.70
N LYS A 626 -19.70 2.75 -9.56
CA LYS A 626 -21.09 3.10 -9.24
C LYS A 626 -21.17 4.38 -8.44
N PHE A 627 -22.06 5.25 -8.88
CA PHE A 627 -22.33 6.55 -8.26
C PHE A 627 -23.73 6.58 -7.67
N GLY A 628 -23.85 7.10 -6.46
CA GLY A 628 -25.12 7.33 -5.80
C GLY A 628 -25.24 8.73 -5.22
N ASN A 629 -25.98 8.82 -4.12
CA ASN A 629 -26.13 10.06 -3.38
C ASN A 629 -24.78 10.54 -2.82
N MET A 630 -24.62 11.86 -2.79
CA MET A 630 -23.43 12.48 -2.22
C MET A 630 -23.30 12.14 -0.73
N LEU A 631 -22.10 11.79 -0.29
CA LEU A 631 -21.78 11.64 1.12
C LEU A 631 -22.14 12.93 1.87
N ARG A 632 -22.96 12.80 2.92
CA ARG A 632 -23.33 13.93 3.77
C ARG A 632 -22.15 14.27 4.66
N LEU A 633 -21.51 15.41 4.39
CA LEU A 633 -20.38 15.87 5.18
C LEU A 633 -20.85 16.30 6.59
N PRO A 634 -20.12 15.93 7.65
CA PRO A 634 -20.47 16.28 9.02
C PRO A 634 -20.02 17.68 9.42
N PHE A 635 -19.18 18.29 8.58
CA PHE A 635 -18.61 19.62 8.75
C PHE A 635 -18.45 20.33 7.40
N ILE A 636 -18.17 21.63 7.47
CA ILE A 636 -17.74 22.47 6.36
C ILE A 636 -16.39 23.07 6.74
N ASP A 637 -15.41 22.92 5.86
CA ASP A 637 -14.10 23.58 6.00
C ASP A 637 -14.09 24.87 5.19
N PHE A 638 -13.84 25.98 5.88
CA PHE A 638 -13.71 27.30 5.28
C PHE A 638 -12.25 27.72 5.23
N MET A 639 -11.84 28.35 4.14
CA MET A 639 -10.70 29.27 4.13
C MET A 639 -11.25 30.70 4.21
N LEU A 640 -10.89 31.43 5.25
CA LEU A 640 -11.41 32.77 5.53
C LEU A 640 -10.29 33.78 5.56
N THR A 641 -10.54 34.97 4.99
CA THR A 641 -9.76 36.17 5.27
C THR A 641 -10.64 37.19 5.99
N VAL A 642 -10.23 37.56 7.21
CA VAL A 642 -10.97 38.50 8.07
C VAL A 642 -10.12 39.72 8.39
N GLU A 643 -10.77 40.88 8.43
CA GLU A 643 -10.21 42.12 8.94
C GLU A 643 -10.68 42.34 10.38
N THR A 644 -9.77 42.79 11.24
CA THR A 644 -10.03 43.08 12.65
C THR A 644 -9.71 44.51 13.00
N GLU A 645 -10.35 45.01 14.05
CA GLU A 645 -10.12 46.32 14.65
C GLU A 645 -9.88 46.18 16.16
N PRO A 646 -9.16 47.12 16.80
CA PRO A 646 -8.61 48.37 16.23
C PRO A 646 -7.31 48.18 15.44
N ASN A 647 -6.74 46.98 15.40
CA ASN A 647 -5.39 46.75 14.91
C ASN A 647 -5.25 46.67 13.36
N GLY A 648 -6.33 46.92 12.62
CA GLY A 648 -6.40 46.83 11.15
C GLY A 648 -5.93 45.48 10.60
N GLY A 649 -6.14 44.38 11.33
CA GLY A 649 -5.48 43.13 11.06
C GLY A 649 -6.16 42.23 10.06
N MET A 650 -5.43 41.87 9.00
CA MET A 650 -5.86 40.91 7.99
C MET A 650 -5.35 39.52 8.34
N TYR A 651 -6.26 38.61 8.67
CA TYR A 651 -5.94 37.24 9.05
C TYR A 651 -6.53 36.24 8.07
N GLU A 652 -5.72 35.29 7.62
CA GLU A 652 -6.13 34.14 6.84
C GLU A 652 -6.07 32.87 7.69
N ALA A 653 -7.13 32.06 7.69
CA ALA A 653 -7.18 30.81 8.46
C ALA A 653 -8.16 29.79 7.89
N SER A 654 -7.82 28.52 8.09
CA SER A 654 -8.71 27.37 7.88
C SER A 654 -9.59 27.14 9.11
N VAL A 655 -10.90 27.23 8.94
CA VAL A 655 -11.89 27.08 10.03
C VAL A 655 -12.87 25.96 9.70
N ARG A 656 -12.99 24.97 10.60
CA ARG A 656 -13.96 23.88 10.48
C ARG A 656 -15.21 24.19 11.28
N LYS A 657 -16.37 24.15 10.62
CA LYS A 657 -17.69 24.23 11.27
C LYS A 657 -18.36 22.87 11.24
N TRP A 658 -18.56 22.27 12.42
CA TRP A 658 -19.36 21.04 12.54
C TRP A 658 -20.84 21.37 12.40
N LEU A 659 -21.56 20.56 11.62
CA LEU A 659 -22.97 20.78 11.29
C LEU A 659 -23.92 20.17 12.33
N LYS A 660 -23.56 19.01 12.89
CA LYS A 660 -24.37 18.31 13.92
C LYS A 660 -23.99 18.68 15.35
N ARG A 661 -22.73 19.09 15.56
CA ARG A 661 -22.21 19.55 16.85
C ARG A 661 -22.17 21.06 16.78
N ASN A 662 -22.63 21.78 17.81
CA ASN A 662 -22.42 23.24 17.85
C ASN A 662 -20.95 23.56 18.20
N HIS A 663 -20.05 23.11 17.34
CA HIS A 663 -18.61 23.17 17.52
C HIS A 663 -17.99 23.76 16.25
N THR A 664 -17.01 24.62 16.47
CA THR A 664 -16.19 25.26 15.45
C THR A 664 -14.77 25.22 15.97
N GLU A 665 -13.80 25.02 15.10
CA GLU A 665 -12.39 24.95 15.44
C GLU A 665 -11.53 25.54 14.33
N VAL A 666 -10.36 26.07 14.70
CA VAL A 666 -9.33 26.51 13.75
C VAL A 666 -8.41 25.33 13.47
N MET A 667 -8.26 24.94 12.21
CA MET A 667 -7.63 23.67 11.80
C MET A 667 -6.10 23.77 11.63
N ALA A 668 -5.58 24.98 11.49
CA ALA A 668 -4.17 25.25 11.19
C ALA A 668 -3.72 26.59 11.80
N ASP A 669 -2.45 26.95 11.63
CA ASP A 669 -1.94 28.24 12.07
C ASP A 669 -2.61 29.40 11.33
N ILE A 670 -2.85 30.50 12.06
CA ILE A 670 -3.46 31.72 11.52
C ILE A 670 -2.38 32.61 10.92
N SER A 671 -2.52 32.99 9.66
CA SER A 671 -1.58 33.88 8.96
C SER A 671 -2.01 35.34 9.09
N ARG A 672 -1.11 36.22 9.54
CA ARG A 672 -1.30 37.68 9.49
C ARG A 672 -0.70 38.19 8.19
N ILE A 673 -1.55 38.54 7.22
CA ILE A 673 -1.13 38.80 5.83
C ILE A 673 -0.79 40.27 5.55
N ASN A 674 -0.98 41.17 6.53
CA ASN A 674 -0.53 42.56 6.45
C ASN A 674 0.46 42.92 7.58
N ARG A 675 1.34 43.89 7.31
CA ARG A 675 2.38 44.35 8.26
C ARG A 675 1.72 44.87 9.56
N TYR A 676 2.24 44.46 10.70
CA TYR A 676 1.75 44.85 12.04
C TYR A 676 2.72 45.74 12.83
N GLY A 677 3.92 46.01 12.31
CA GLY A 677 4.86 47.00 12.86
C GLY A 677 5.04 46.93 14.38
N ASP A 678 4.78 48.05 15.05
CA ASP A 678 4.89 48.21 16.50
C ASP A 678 3.60 47.86 17.27
N HIS A 679 2.55 47.35 16.61
CA HIS A 679 1.32 46.93 17.28
C HIS A 679 1.56 46.03 18.52
N PRO A 680 2.51 45.08 18.53
CA PRO A 680 2.76 44.24 19.69
C PRO A 680 3.93 44.69 20.56
N LYS A 681 4.40 45.96 20.49
CA LYS A 681 5.61 46.45 21.19
C LYS A 681 5.68 46.04 22.67
N CYS A 682 4.57 46.16 23.40
CA CYS A 682 4.39 45.76 24.79
C CYS A 682 4.63 44.27 25.10
N ILE A 683 4.57 43.37 24.10
CA ILE A 683 4.78 41.92 24.29
C ILE A 683 5.85 41.32 23.36
N ARG A 684 6.33 42.08 22.38
CA ARG A 684 7.10 41.59 21.23
C ARG A 684 8.32 40.78 21.63
N ASP A 685 9.05 41.23 22.63
CA ASP A 685 10.34 40.63 23.02
C ASP A 685 10.13 39.39 23.89
N LYS A 686 9.07 39.36 24.69
CA LYS A 686 8.75 38.25 25.62
C LYS A 686 7.94 37.13 24.96
N PHE A 687 7.08 37.48 24.00
CA PHE A 687 6.09 36.55 23.42
C PHE A 687 6.07 36.63 21.87
N PRO A 688 7.13 36.15 21.19
CA PRO A 688 7.28 36.34 19.75
C PRO A 688 6.16 35.70 18.91
N ARG A 689 5.58 34.58 19.36
CA ARG A 689 4.47 33.89 18.66
C ARG A 689 3.14 34.66 18.71
N LEU A 690 2.97 35.57 19.66
CA LEU A 690 1.74 36.35 19.84
C LEU A 690 1.79 37.73 19.15
N ARG A 691 2.95 38.11 18.59
CA ARG A 691 3.17 39.40 17.92
C ARG A 691 2.10 39.74 16.90
N LYS A 692 1.74 38.74 16.08
CA LYS A 692 0.79 38.91 14.98
C LYS A 692 -0.65 39.21 15.43
N TYR A 693 -0.98 38.96 16.70
CA TYR A 693 -2.33 39.10 17.25
C TYR A 693 -2.50 40.33 18.15
N CYS A 694 -1.43 40.81 18.80
CA CYS A 694 -1.54 41.83 19.81
C CYS A 694 -1.52 43.25 19.24
N TYR A 695 -2.38 44.09 19.79
CA TYR A 695 -2.35 45.55 19.62
C TYR A 695 -2.28 46.20 21.00
N CYS A 696 -1.19 46.91 21.27
CA CYS A 696 -0.90 47.40 22.62
C CYS A 696 -1.86 48.52 23.03
N ARG A 697 -2.37 48.43 24.26
CA ARG A 697 -3.27 49.41 24.85
C ARG A 697 -2.66 50.82 24.97
N GLU A 698 -1.33 50.92 25.02
CA GLU A 698 -0.62 52.20 25.07
C GLU A 698 -0.94 53.10 23.87
N PHE A 699 -1.34 52.52 22.73
CA PHE A 699 -1.80 53.29 21.55
C PHE A 699 -3.20 53.90 21.71
N PHE A 700 -3.93 53.59 22.80
CA PHE A 700 -5.26 54.13 23.11
C PHE A 700 -5.29 55.02 24.36
N GLN A 701 -4.18 55.13 25.10
CA GLN A 701 -4.12 56.09 26.19
C GLN A 701 -3.89 57.49 25.59
N PRO A 702 -4.73 58.49 25.91
CA PRO A 702 -4.39 59.86 25.58
C PRO A 702 -3.04 60.16 26.23
N THR A 703 -2.06 60.59 25.43
CA THR A 703 -0.84 61.20 25.95
C THR A 703 -1.27 62.41 26.76
N TYR A 704 -1.26 62.28 28.09
CA TYR A 704 -1.38 63.40 29.01
C TYR A 704 -0.07 64.18 29.07
#